data_AF-A0A3M7N645-F1
#
_entry.id   AF-A0A3M7N645-F1
#
_cell.length_a   1.000
_cell.length_b   1.000
_cell.length_c   1.000
_cell.angle_alpha   90.00
_cell.angle_beta   90.00
_cell.angle_gamma   90.00
#
_symmetry.space_group_name_H-M   'P 1'
#
loop_
_entity.id
_entity.type
_entity.pdbx_description
1 polymer ?
#
loop_
_entity_poly.entity_id
_entity_poly.type
_entity_poly.pdbx_seq_one_letter_code
_entity_poly.pdbx_strand_id
1 'polypeptide(L)'
;LRQASNQADPDQQKKQEPRPPRFPHVNHDAYLDPSSLKQSLENVRAANRASLIRKIDDDGHSTRLTLPPTGPVQLEPELGKGPGSVQDGSEDFNPSRKVRLGSASLINNIVRGAQPLKSEWDLRGTTTTASPERTQPWMRFLSLANPSALAGVDVLSAEIEAFARYLAPSDMEQAAAEHTIGALRHVVGLANPDLGLELIGSRASGLAMPLSDVDFNLLQSDGRLDDILDRAAALKTLRRLERCLRRNRQLDNLLLVRRARIPIIRGTYRPCNLDFQIQHTTNAFNSTHYVRAYLRQYPTLRSLFLVLRHVLMMRGLSDGAKQGLSSYPLFNAILASVKLDEQQSRPSDAGSQLLSFLQLYSEIDFATTGIAVDPAALLPIGQSTASSTNGDVEQHADVARARPAFPNAMYLRDPADPSNDLGRNCSLIRHVQAQFDAMNKDLRGRIDAWQVDAMETPAQPLLQALVGDYKIFELERAWLRRKGPRIVTPHQYGGSFGPDSRRAEIGRPRFLKRLLKFPQMDFEMAVWEMTQLLIAPKKVFKSIYYNKQTRKTWHRPDPSFTYLLSFFLLLTSFAWSLAYARSFSSVVKLALIFVFVHFLAGSLVVSAIGYFVVGRLLGPGVAGLPGRRRQQGLFGTPGGASGAETLEFGYCFDVSIRAFFPPYVLLYIVQYILMPAINHSNRVSIFFANLLYLAAGIYWSLIIFLGYNELHFLHHTQLLLVPIIAWFVIWLVCTIVGINLEMWGTKWMFLGVKG
;
A
#
# COMPACT_ATOMS: atom_id res chain seq x y z
N LEU A 1 -26.88 73.29 29.26
CA LEU A 1 -27.28 72.36 30.34
C LEU A 1 -27.58 71.03 29.67
N ARG A 2 -26.81 69.93 29.75
CA ARG A 2 -25.77 69.46 30.68
C ARG A 2 -24.69 68.69 29.89
N GLN A 3 -23.46 68.76 30.37
CA GLN A 3 -22.33 67.90 30.02
C GLN A 3 -22.48 66.50 30.65
N ALA A 4 -21.97 65.47 29.98
CA ALA A 4 -21.46 64.21 30.57
C ALA A 4 -20.56 63.54 29.50
N SER A 5 -19.29 63.92 29.43
CA SER A 5 -18.12 63.09 29.79
C SER A 5 -18.11 61.66 29.18
N ASN A 6 -17.52 61.54 27.99
CA ASN A 6 -16.93 60.31 27.49
C ASN A 6 -15.60 60.06 28.24
N GLN A 7 -15.55 59.07 29.10
CA GLN A 7 -14.31 58.42 29.53
C GLN A 7 -14.20 57.11 28.76
N ALA A 8 -13.36 57.11 27.73
CA ALA A 8 -12.92 55.91 27.04
C ALA A 8 -11.75 55.27 27.82
N ASP A 9 -11.84 53.96 27.98
CA ASP A 9 -10.90 53.06 28.64
C ASP A 9 -9.51 53.09 27.94
N PRO A 10 -8.37 53.30 28.64
CA PRO A 10 -7.07 53.49 28.00
C PRO A 10 -6.43 52.20 27.43
N ASP A 11 -7.03 51.03 27.63
CA ASP A 11 -6.37 49.74 27.33
C ASP A 11 -6.61 49.19 25.90
N GLN A 12 -7.28 49.94 25.01
CA GLN A 12 -7.53 49.51 23.61
C GLN A 12 -6.55 50.06 22.55
N GLN A 13 -5.40 50.63 22.94
CA GLN A 13 -4.36 51.03 21.99
C GLN A 13 -3.01 50.33 22.25
N LYS A 14 -2.98 49.00 22.11
CA LYS A 14 -1.75 48.28 21.79
C LYS A 14 -1.74 47.87 20.32
N LYS A 15 -1.08 48.70 19.51
CA LYS A 15 -0.37 48.42 18.26
C LYS A 15 -0.91 47.26 17.39
N GLN A 16 -1.74 47.60 16.40
CA GLN A 16 -1.73 46.87 15.14
C GLN A 16 -0.51 47.35 14.33
N GLU A 17 0.67 46.79 14.61
CA GLU A 17 1.76 46.83 13.64
C GLU A 17 1.33 46.00 12.40
N PRO A 18 1.56 46.50 11.17
CA PRO A 18 1.29 45.73 9.97
C PRO A 18 2.10 44.43 10.00
N ARG A 19 1.42 43.28 9.86
CA ARG A 19 2.06 41.97 9.86
C ARG A 19 3.09 41.93 8.72
N PRO A 20 4.36 41.55 8.98
CA PRO A 20 5.36 41.43 7.93
C PRO A 20 4.92 40.40 6.88
N PRO A 21 5.31 40.58 5.60
CA PRO A 21 4.95 39.66 4.55
C PRO A 21 5.41 38.24 4.88
N ARG A 22 4.53 37.26 4.61
CA ARG A 22 4.75 35.82 4.90
C ARG A 22 6.02 35.26 4.24
N PHE A 23 6.51 35.94 3.19
CA PHE A 23 7.81 35.75 2.58
C PHE A 23 8.57 37.09 2.60
N PRO A 24 9.64 37.27 3.38
CA PRO A 24 10.47 38.47 3.25
C PRO A 24 11.15 38.46 1.88
N HIS A 25 11.08 39.59 1.17
CA HIS A 25 11.94 39.84 0.01
C HIS A 25 13.39 39.86 0.50
N VAL A 26 14.24 38.97 -0.02
CA VAL A 26 15.67 39.00 0.25
C VAL A 26 16.38 39.05 -1.09
N ASN A 27 17.04 40.17 -1.38
CA ASN A 27 18.01 40.31 -2.46
C ASN A 27 19.26 39.52 -2.08
N HIS A 28 19.43 38.32 -2.63
CA HIS A 28 20.72 37.65 -2.66
C HIS A 28 21.24 37.75 -4.10
N ASP A 29 21.98 38.82 -4.40
CA ASP A 29 22.74 38.90 -5.64
C ASP A 29 23.82 37.81 -5.58
N ALA A 30 23.74 36.83 -6.46
CA ALA A 30 24.68 35.72 -6.50
C ALA A 30 26.06 36.22 -6.95
N TYR A 31 27.13 35.78 -6.26
CA TYR A 31 28.49 36.09 -6.66
C TYR A 31 28.81 35.48 -8.03
N LEU A 32 29.04 36.31 -9.04
CA LEU A 32 29.48 35.89 -10.36
C LEU A 32 31.01 35.87 -10.36
N ASP A 33 31.58 34.68 -10.56
CA ASP A 33 33.01 34.50 -10.76
C ASP A 33 33.37 34.78 -12.24
N PRO A 34 34.09 35.87 -12.55
CA PRO A 34 34.45 36.21 -13.92
C PRO A 34 35.43 35.20 -14.56
N SER A 35 36.09 34.34 -13.77
CA SER A 35 37.07 33.38 -14.25
C SER A 35 36.50 32.00 -14.60
N SER A 36 35.28 31.69 -14.13
CA SER A 36 34.65 30.38 -14.35
C SER A 36 33.14 30.49 -14.49
N LEU A 37 32.64 30.21 -15.69
CA LEU A 37 31.21 30.13 -15.96
C LEU A 37 30.54 29.03 -15.12
N LYS A 38 31.23 27.90 -14.92
CA LYS A 38 30.76 26.79 -14.09
C LYS A 38 30.57 27.23 -12.64
N GLN A 39 31.56 27.93 -12.08
CA GLN A 39 31.51 28.46 -10.71
C GLN A 39 30.41 29.53 -10.57
N SER A 40 30.31 30.45 -11.53
CA SER A 40 29.22 31.45 -11.57
C SER A 40 27.84 30.79 -11.57
N LEU A 41 27.66 29.78 -12.40
CA LEU A 41 26.40 29.03 -12.50
C LEU A 41 26.09 28.31 -11.18
N GLU A 42 27.09 27.71 -10.53
CA GLU A 42 26.94 27.06 -9.22
C GLU A 42 26.61 28.05 -8.10
N ASN A 43 27.22 29.24 -8.09
CA ASN A 43 26.91 30.30 -7.13
C ASN A 43 25.48 30.81 -7.31
N VAL A 44 25.02 31.01 -8.54
CA VAL A 44 23.63 31.36 -8.86
C VAL A 44 22.67 30.25 -8.44
N ARG A 45 23.00 28.99 -8.73
CA ARG A 45 22.22 27.81 -8.29
C ARG A 45 22.16 27.74 -6.76
N ALA A 46 23.26 27.96 -6.06
CA ALA A 46 23.33 27.97 -4.60
C ALA A 46 22.50 29.11 -4.00
N ALA A 47 22.57 30.32 -4.57
CA ALA A 47 21.78 31.46 -4.12
C ALA A 47 20.27 31.24 -4.29
N ASN A 48 19.87 30.72 -5.45
CA ASN A 48 18.48 30.34 -5.71
C ASN A 48 18.00 29.24 -4.75
N ARG A 49 18.84 28.25 -4.45
CA ARG A 49 18.54 27.21 -3.46
C ARG A 49 18.41 27.77 -2.05
N ALA A 50 19.26 28.70 -1.65
CA ALA A 50 19.26 29.26 -0.31
C ALA A 50 18.02 30.08 0.02
N SER A 51 17.39 30.70 -0.98
CA SER A 51 16.12 31.38 -0.81
C SER A 51 14.91 30.43 -0.63
N LEU A 52 15.03 29.17 -1.06
CA LEU A 52 13.91 28.22 -1.18
C LEU A 52 14.01 27.03 -0.23
N ILE A 53 15.22 26.54 0.04
CA ILE A 53 15.49 25.35 0.83
C ILE A 53 15.83 25.78 2.26
N ARG A 54 15.11 25.20 3.21
CA ARG A 54 15.40 25.33 4.63
C ARG A 54 16.02 24.03 5.13
N LYS A 55 17.04 24.14 5.97
CA LYS A 55 17.61 23.01 6.70
C LYS A 55 16.97 22.93 8.07
N ILE A 56 16.93 21.72 8.61
CA ILE A 56 16.60 21.48 10.00
C ILE A 56 17.93 21.28 10.73
N ASP A 57 18.20 22.09 11.75
CA ASP A 57 19.36 21.90 12.62
C ASP A 57 19.14 20.75 13.61
N ASP A 58 20.18 20.40 14.36
CA ASP A 58 20.13 19.28 15.32
C ASP A 58 19.11 19.51 16.44
N ASP A 59 18.75 20.76 16.71
CA ASP A 59 17.74 21.17 17.68
C ASP A 59 16.31 21.18 17.10
N GLY A 60 16.16 20.86 15.80
CA GLY A 60 14.88 20.78 15.11
C GLY A 60 14.37 22.12 14.58
N HIS A 61 15.16 23.20 14.63
CA HIS A 61 14.79 24.50 14.09
C HIS A 61 15.02 24.56 12.58
N SER A 62 14.08 25.22 11.91
CA SER A 62 14.17 25.46 10.47
C SER A 62 15.00 26.71 10.18
N THR A 63 16.23 26.52 9.72
CA THR A 63 17.12 27.60 9.32
C THR A 63 17.16 27.71 7.79
N ARG A 64 17.28 28.92 7.25
CA ARG A 64 17.58 29.09 5.82
C ARG A 64 19.04 28.69 5.58
N LEU A 65 19.34 28.14 4.39
CA LEU A 65 20.73 27.96 3.99
C LEU A 65 21.43 29.33 3.99
N THR A 66 22.47 29.49 4.78
CA THR A 66 23.29 30.69 4.78
C THR A 66 24.34 30.58 3.67
N LEU A 67 24.35 31.54 2.75
CA LEU A 67 25.45 31.72 1.80
C LEU A 67 26.58 32.49 2.48
N PRO A 68 27.85 32.29 2.07
CA PRO A 68 28.92 33.18 2.49
C PRO A 68 28.58 34.63 2.10
N PRO A 69 28.74 35.61 3.02
CA PRO A 69 28.31 37.00 2.80
C PRO A 69 29.07 37.70 1.67
N THR A 70 30.27 37.22 1.33
CA THR A 70 31.09 37.66 0.20
C THR A 70 32.01 36.52 -0.25
N GLY A 71 31.92 36.10 -1.53
CA GLY A 71 32.83 35.11 -2.15
C GLY A 71 32.13 33.94 -2.85
N PRO A 72 32.86 33.13 -3.65
CA PRO A 72 32.32 31.95 -4.31
C PRO A 72 31.93 30.87 -3.29
N VAL A 73 30.92 30.06 -3.61
CA VAL A 73 30.63 28.83 -2.87
C VAL A 73 31.82 27.91 -3.03
N GLN A 74 32.52 27.60 -1.93
CA GLN A 74 33.70 26.73 -1.97
C GLN A 74 33.31 25.35 -2.53
N LEU A 75 33.82 25.03 -3.72
CA LEU A 75 33.99 23.64 -4.14
C LEU A 75 35.10 23.07 -3.25
N GLU A 76 34.82 21.96 -2.56
CA GLU A 76 35.87 21.11 -2.00
C GLU A 76 36.91 20.84 -3.12
N PRO A 77 38.20 21.13 -2.90
CA PRO A 77 39.17 21.18 -3.98
C PRO A 77 39.39 19.78 -4.59
N GLU A 78 39.42 19.73 -5.92
CA GLU A 78 40.04 18.61 -6.62
C GLU A 78 41.49 18.47 -6.14
N LEU A 79 41.84 17.30 -5.60
CA LEU A 79 43.16 17.01 -5.08
C LEU A 79 44.15 16.85 -6.25
N GLY A 80 44.57 17.97 -6.84
CA GLY A 80 45.68 18.06 -7.78
C GLY A 80 46.97 18.44 -7.04
N LYS A 81 47.96 17.55 -7.03
CA LYS A 81 49.37 17.91 -6.82
C LYS A 81 50.22 17.27 -7.92
N GLY A 82 50.87 18.09 -8.74
CA GLY A 82 52.10 17.73 -9.45
C GLY A 82 53.30 18.43 -8.82
N PRO A 83 54.52 18.26 -9.37
CA PRO A 83 55.25 17.02 -9.55
C PRO A 83 56.45 16.98 -8.57
N GLY A 84 56.55 15.91 -7.78
CA GLY A 84 57.69 15.61 -6.91
C GLY A 84 58.03 14.13 -7.07
N SER A 85 59.28 13.85 -7.37
CA SER A 85 59.79 12.59 -7.93
C SER A 85 59.93 11.44 -6.93
N VAL A 86 59.65 10.22 -7.43
CA VAL A 86 60.13 8.87 -7.03
C VAL A 86 59.49 8.24 -5.76
N GLN A 87 58.59 7.26 -5.94
CA GLN A 87 58.90 5.82 -5.92
C GLN A 87 57.66 4.99 -6.34
N ASP A 88 57.91 4.05 -7.24
CA ASP A 88 56.96 3.14 -7.88
C ASP A 88 56.10 2.36 -6.86
N GLY A 89 54.79 2.45 -7.03
CA GLY A 89 53.78 1.79 -6.20
C GLY A 89 52.41 2.02 -6.80
N SER A 90 52.20 1.52 -8.01
CA SER A 90 50.94 1.57 -8.74
C SER A 90 49.89 0.67 -8.06
N GLU A 91 49.01 1.26 -7.25
CA GLU A 91 47.64 0.78 -7.12
C GLU A 91 46.68 1.86 -7.62
N ASP A 92 46.54 1.90 -8.95
CA ASP A 92 45.42 2.55 -9.62
C ASP A 92 44.11 1.93 -9.12
N PHE A 93 43.28 2.74 -8.46
CA PHE A 93 41.91 2.35 -8.12
C PHE A 93 41.06 2.36 -9.40
N ASN A 94 41.19 1.27 -10.15
CA ASN A 94 40.45 1.02 -11.38
C ASN A 94 39.00 0.62 -11.00
N PRO A 95 37.95 1.34 -11.46
CA PRO A 95 36.56 0.93 -11.27
C PRO A 95 36.22 -0.38 -11.99
N SER A 96 37.18 -0.98 -12.70
CA SER A 96 37.08 -2.27 -13.37
C SER A 96 37.39 -3.49 -12.49
N ARG A 97 37.52 -3.36 -11.16
CA ARG A 97 37.59 -4.55 -10.29
C ARG A 97 36.20 -5.18 -10.21
N LYS A 98 35.84 -5.92 -11.27
CA LYS A 98 34.81 -6.96 -11.26
C LYS A 98 35.12 -7.87 -10.07
N VAL A 99 34.51 -7.57 -8.93
CA VAL A 99 34.40 -8.54 -7.86
C VAL A 99 33.53 -9.64 -8.44
N ARG A 100 34.14 -10.77 -8.79
CA ARG A 100 33.41 -11.99 -9.15
C ARG A 100 32.46 -12.26 -7.99
N LEU A 101 31.18 -11.95 -8.17
CA LEU A 101 30.12 -12.58 -7.40
C LEU A 101 30.34 -14.09 -7.59
N GLY A 102 30.74 -14.77 -6.51
CA GLY A 102 30.90 -16.21 -6.48
C GLY A 102 29.67 -16.87 -7.11
N SER A 103 29.95 -17.58 -8.20
CA SER A 103 29.00 -18.04 -9.21
C SER A 103 27.84 -18.88 -8.67
N ALA A 104 26.67 -18.63 -9.27
CA ALA A 104 25.53 -19.53 -9.51
C ALA A 104 24.76 -20.16 -8.33
N SER A 105 25.37 -20.45 -7.17
CA SER A 105 24.69 -21.16 -6.08
C SER A 105 23.84 -20.25 -5.19
N LEU A 106 24.24 -18.98 -5.02
CA LEU A 106 23.51 -17.98 -4.22
C LEU A 106 22.28 -17.42 -4.93
N ILE A 107 22.35 -17.25 -6.26
CA ILE A 107 21.21 -16.78 -7.07
C ILE A 107 20.07 -17.80 -7.03
N ASN A 108 20.37 -19.11 -7.13
CA ASN A 108 19.36 -20.16 -7.05
C ASN A 108 18.66 -20.26 -5.68
N ASN A 109 19.34 -19.90 -4.60
CA ASN A 109 18.74 -19.87 -3.26
C ASN A 109 17.95 -18.57 -3.00
N ILE A 110 18.32 -17.45 -3.62
CA ILE A 110 17.59 -16.17 -3.55
C ILE A 110 16.32 -16.20 -4.41
N VAL A 111 16.34 -16.89 -5.55
CA VAL A 111 15.16 -17.11 -6.40
C VAL A 111 14.08 -17.95 -5.69
N ARG A 112 14.45 -18.78 -4.70
CA ARG A 112 13.47 -19.51 -3.85
C ARG A 112 12.87 -18.68 -2.71
N GLY A 113 13.49 -17.55 -2.36
CA GLY A 113 13.04 -16.65 -1.28
C GLY A 113 12.43 -15.34 -1.77
N ALA A 114 12.65 -14.98 -3.05
CA ALA A 114 11.90 -13.92 -3.70
C ALA A 114 10.43 -14.36 -3.76
N GLN A 115 9.52 -13.56 -3.19
CA GLN A 115 8.12 -13.67 -3.57
C GLN A 115 8.09 -13.60 -5.10
N PRO A 116 7.62 -14.63 -5.81
CA PRO A 116 7.41 -14.50 -7.24
C PRO A 116 6.51 -13.29 -7.47
N LEU A 117 6.66 -12.65 -8.64
CA LEU A 117 5.64 -11.74 -9.15
C LEU A 117 4.27 -12.33 -8.81
N LYS A 118 3.34 -11.50 -8.29
CA LYS A 118 1.94 -11.89 -8.32
C LYS A 118 1.66 -12.40 -9.73
N SER A 119 1.17 -13.63 -9.86
CA SER A 119 0.96 -14.29 -11.16
C SER A 119 0.09 -13.46 -12.12
N GLU A 120 -0.70 -12.54 -11.57
CA GLU A 120 -1.47 -11.50 -12.27
C GLU A 120 -0.62 -10.58 -13.17
N TRP A 121 0.70 -10.50 -12.96
CA TRP A 121 1.62 -9.57 -13.64
C TRP A 121 2.85 -10.27 -14.24
N ASP A 122 2.81 -11.60 -14.32
CA ASP A 122 3.84 -12.39 -14.99
C ASP A 122 3.70 -12.22 -16.51
N LEU A 123 4.76 -11.70 -17.14
CA LEU A 123 4.83 -11.36 -18.56
C LEU A 123 4.83 -12.59 -19.48
N ARG A 124 4.89 -13.82 -18.95
CA ARG A 124 5.04 -15.04 -19.77
C ARG A 124 3.74 -15.78 -20.10
N GLY A 125 2.57 -15.25 -19.73
CA GLY A 125 1.36 -16.07 -19.68
C GLY A 125 0.11 -15.63 -20.46
N THR A 126 0.04 -14.46 -21.11
CA THR A 126 -1.20 -14.06 -21.79
C THR A 126 -1.05 -13.94 -23.31
N THR A 127 -1.73 -14.87 -23.97
CA THR A 127 -1.92 -15.02 -25.41
C THR A 127 -2.50 -13.77 -26.07
N THR A 128 -1.78 -13.28 -27.08
CA THR A 128 -2.24 -12.84 -28.40
C THR A 128 -3.76 -12.64 -28.54
N THR A 129 -4.28 -11.42 -28.30
CA THR A 129 -5.57 -10.87 -28.84
C THR A 129 -5.96 -9.49 -28.26
N ALA A 130 -5.15 -8.85 -27.41
CA ALA A 130 -5.43 -7.48 -26.95
C ALA A 130 -4.95 -6.44 -27.98
N SER A 131 -5.79 -5.44 -28.31
CA SER A 131 -5.40 -4.30 -29.16
C SER A 131 -4.17 -3.57 -28.60
N PRO A 132 -3.18 -3.18 -29.44
CA PRO A 132 -1.97 -2.48 -29.03
C PRO A 132 -2.23 -1.17 -28.26
N GLU A 133 -3.38 -0.51 -28.51
CA GLU A 133 -3.79 0.69 -27.77
C GLU A 133 -4.01 0.44 -26.26
N ARG A 134 -4.35 -0.80 -25.87
CA ARG A 134 -4.62 -1.15 -24.46
C ARG A 134 -3.39 -1.63 -23.71
N THR A 135 -2.39 -2.15 -24.41
CA THR A 135 -1.17 -2.71 -23.81
C THR A 135 -0.02 -1.70 -23.80
N GLN A 136 0.02 -0.77 -24.76
CA GLN A 136 1.11 0.21 -24.93
C GLN A 136 0.59 1.64 -25.16
N PRO A 137 -0.24 2.20 -24.26
CA PRO A 137 -0.96 3.46 -24.50
C PRO A 137 -0.08 4.71 -24.60
N TRP A 138 1.20 4.66 -24.20
CA TRP A 138 2.12 5.80 -24.32
C TRP A 138 2.68 5.98 -25.73
N MET A 139 2.64 4.93 -26.56
CA MET A 139 3.20 4.98 -27.92
C MET A 139 2.53 6.02 -28.81
N ARG A 140 1.27 6.40 -28.53
CA ARG A 140 0.59 7.50 -29.25
C ARG A 140 1.23 8.88 -29.03
N PHE A 141 2.03 9.04 -27.97
CA PHE A 141 2.76 10.28 -27.67
C PHE A 141 4.16 10.26 -28.26
N LEU A 142 4.59 9.14 -28.85
CA LEU A 142 5.87 9.04 -29.52
C LEU A 142 5.74 9.65 -30.91
N SER A 143 6.53 10.70 -31.18
CA SER A 143 6.59 11.34 -32.50
C SER A 143 8.00 11.17 -33.04
N LEU A 144 8.28 9.99 -33.59
CA LEU A 144 9.55 9.69 -34.26
C LEU A 144 9.32 9.62 -35.76
N ALA A 145 9.96 10.51 -36.51
CA ALA A 145 9.81 10.54 -37.98
C ALA A 145 10.40 9.29 -38.65
N ASN A 146 11.56 8.82 -38.17
CA ASN A 146 12.24 7.60 -38.64
C ASN A 146 12.93 6.87 -37.46
N PRO A 147 12.22 6.01 -36.71
CA PRO A 147 12.77 5.33 -35.53
C PRO A 147 13.96 4.41 -35.83
N SER A 148 13.99 3.80 -37.01
CA SER A 148 15.03 2.87 -37.46
C SER A 148 16.38 3.55 -37.77
N ALA A 149 16.39 4.87 -37.91
CA ALA A 149 17.62 5.66 -38.15
C ALA A 149 18.27 6.16 -36.85
N LEU A 150 17.63 5.97 -35.69
CA LEU A 150 18.10 6.45 -34.40
C LEU A 150 18.80 5.34 -33.61
N ALA A 151 19.76 5.72 -32.77
CA ALA A 151 20.37 4.79 -31.83
C ALA A 151 19.32 4.36 -30.78
N GLY A 152 19.43 3.11 -30.27
CA GLY A 152 18.45 2.58 -29.31
C GLY A 152 18.32 3.43 -28.03
N VAL A 153 19.39 4.09 -27.60
CA VAL A 153 19.36 5.02 -26.45
C VAL A 153 18.56 6.29 -26.74
N ASP A 154 18.65 6.84 -27.95
CA ASP A 154 17.86 8.03 -28.35
C ASP A 154 16.37 7.68 -28.43
N VAL A 155 16.06 6.49 -28.94
CA VAL A 155 14.69 5.97 -28.97
C VAL A 155 14.16 5.76 -27.56
N LEU A 156 14.97 5.19 -26.65
CA LEU A 156 14.62 5.06 -25.24
C LEU A 156 14.33 6.43 -24.60
N SER A 157 15.18 7.43 -24.85
CA SER A 157 14.96 8.81 -24.39
C SER A 157 13.61 9.36 -24.86
N ALA A 158 13.30 9.23 -26.15
CA ALA A 158 12.02 9.68 -26.71
C ALA A 158 10.82 8.91 -26.13
N GLU A 159 10.98 7.61 -25.86
CA GLU A 159 9.94 6.79 -25.26
C GLU A 159 9.69 7.16 -23.79
N ILE A 160 10.74 7.47 -23.01
CA ILE A 160 10.65 7.97 -21.63
C ILE A 160 9.85 9.25 -21.58
N GLU A 161 10.07 10.17 -22.52
CA GLU A 161 9.27 11.38 -22.62
C GLU A 161 7.82 11.13 -23.02
N ALA A 162 7.60 10.27 -24.02
CA ALA A 162 6.25 9.88 -24.45
C ALA A 162 5.46 9.26 -23.29
N PHE A 163 6.12 8.41 -22.51
CA PHE A 163 5.59 7.81 -21.30
C PHE A 163 5.25 8.85 -20.23
N ALA A 164 6.15 9.82 -19.99
CA ALA A 164 5.91 10.91 -19.06
C ALA A 164 4.72 11.79 -19.48
N ARG A 165 4.55 12.06 -20.79
CA ARG A 165 3.38 12.77 -21.33
C ARG A 165 2.09 11.96 -21.14
N TYR A 166 2.14 10.66 -21.39
CA TYR A 166 1.01 9.77 -21.15
C TYR A 166 0.56 9.76 -19.68
N LEU A 167 1.51 9.74 -18.73
CA LEU A 167 1.24 9.80 -17.29
C LEU A 167 0.91 11.22 -16.78
N ALA A 168 0.97 12.25 -17.62
CA ALA A 168 0.44 13.55 -17.21
C ALA A 168 -1.10 13.43 -17.02
N PRO A 169 -1.66 14.02 -15.94
CA PRO A 169 -3.10 14.13 -15.79
C PRO A 169 -3.70 14.90 -16.98
N SER A 170 -4.75 14.36 -17.57
CA SER A 170 -5.59 15.05 -18.55
C SER A 170 -6.45 16.12 -17.89
N ASP A 171 -6.99 17.05 -18.67
CA ASP A 171 -7.84 18.15 -18.16
C ASP A 171 -9.00 17.66 -17.30
N MET A 172 -9.64 16.54 -17.67
CA MET A 172 -10.72 15.94 -16.87
C MET A 172 -10.23 15.39 -15.53
N GLU A 173 -9.06 14.76 -15.50
CA GLU A 173 -8.45 14.20 -14.30
C GLU A 173 -7.97 15.32 -13.37
N GLN A 174 -7.45 16.40 -13.95
CA GLN A 174 -7.05 17.61 -13.26
C GLN A 174 -8.26 18.33 -12.66
N ALA A 175 -9.34 18.51 -13.43
CA ALA A 175 -10.59 19.11 -12.95
C ALA A 175 -11.22 18.29 -11.79
N ALA A 176 -11.17 16.96 -11.86
CA ALA A 176 -11.65 16.10 -10.77
C ALA A 176 -10.84 16.28 -9.48
N ALA A 177 -9.52 16.48 -9.61
CA ALA A 177 -8.65 16.77 -8.49
C ALA A 177 -8.88 18.16 -7.90
N GLU A 178 -9.03 19.19 -8.75
CA GLU A 178 -9.33 20.55 -8.32
C GLU A 178 -10.67 20.64 -7.60
N HIS A 179 -11.69 19.94 -8.10
CA HIS A 179 -12.97 19.81 -7.41
C HIS A 179 -12.82 19.14 -6.04
N THR A 180 -12.00 18.08 -5.94
CA THR A 180 -11.69 17.42 -4.66
C THR A 180 -10.97 18.37 -3.71
N ILE A 181 -10.01 19.15 -4.21
CA ILE A 181 -9.25 20.13 -3.42
C ILE A 181 -10.18 21.22 -2.87
N GLY A 182 -11.02 21.80 -3.72
CA GLY A 182 -11.99 22.82 -3.33
C GLY A 182 -12.99 22.31 -2.29
N ALA A 183 -13.53 21.11 -2.51
CA ALA A 183 -14.46 20.47 -1.59
C ALA A 183 -13.81 20.21 -0.22
N LEU A 184 -12.59 19.66 -0.17
CA LEU A 184 -11.89 19.38 1.08
C LEU A 184 -11.54 20.67 1.84
N ARG A 185 -11.11 21.73 1.15
CA ARG A 185 -10.90 23.05 1.76
C ARG A 185 -12.17 23.60 2.40
N HIS A 186 -13.28 23.52 1.68
CA HIS A 186 -14.58 23.97 2.19
C HIS A 186 -15.02 23.15 3.41
N VAL A 187 -14.92 21.83 3.35
CA VAL A 187 -15.34 20.92 4.42
C VAL A 187 -14.48 21.10 5.68
N VAL A 188 -13.17 21.30 5.54
CA VAL A 188 -12.29 21.57 6.68
C VAL A 188 -12.58 22.94 7.28
N GLY A 189 -12.79 23.98 6.47
CA GLY A 189 -13.17 25.31 6.97
C GLY A 189 -14.50 25.32 7.73
N LEU A 190 -15.50 24.54 7.28
CA LEU A 190 -16.75 24.35 8.03
C LEU A 190 -16.55 23.55 9.33
N ALA A 191 -15.61 22.62 9.35
CA ALA A 191 -15.32 21.82 10.53
C ALA A 191 -14.54 22.60 11.61
N ASN A 192 -13.66 23.50 11.19
CA ASN A 192 -12.94 24.42 12.05
C ASN A 192 -12.49 25.67 11.25
N PRO A 193 -13.05 26.87 11.52
CA PRO A 193 -12.67 28.11 10.83
C PRO A 193 -11.20 28.50 11.00
N ASP A 194 -10.54 28.06 12.07
CA ASP A 194 -9.14 28.38 12.36
C ASP A 194 -8.14 27.49 11.60
N LEU A 195 -8.64 26.53 10.80
CA LEU A 195 -7.83 25.58 10.05
C LEU A 195 -7.95 25.80 8.55
N GLY A 196 -6.80 25.96 7.89
CA GLY A 196 -6.65 25.94 6.45
C GLY A 196 -5.99 24.65 5.95
N LEU A 197 -6.07 24.42 4.63
CA LEU A 197 -5.36 23.33 3.96
C LEU A 197 -4.40 23.87 2.90
N GLU A 198 -3.12 23.56 3.06
CA GLU A 198 -2.07 23.78 2.08
C GLU A 198 -1.87 22.51 1.24
N LEU A 199 -1.89 22.63 -0.08
CA LEU A 199 -1.63 21.51 -0.97
C LEU A 199 -0.13 21.18 -0.95
N ILE A 200 0.22 19.91 -0.75
CA ILE A 200 1.60 19.40 -0.74
C ILE A 200 1.74 18.20 -1.69
N GLY A 201 2.90 17.55 -1.68
CA GLY A 201 3.11 16.27 -2.34
C GLY A 201 3.16 16.35 -3.87
N SER A 202 2.71 15.29 -4.53
CA SER A 202 2.86 15.13 -5.99
C SER A 202 2.14 16.22 -6.78
N ARG A 203 0.94 16.62 -6.36
CA ARG A 203 0.14 17.66 -7.03
C ARG A 203 0.72 19.06 -6.86
N ALA A 204 1.27 19.38 -5.69
CA ALA A 204 1.91 20.67 -5.46
C ALA A 204 3.29 20.81 -6.13
N SER A 205 4.04 19.70 -6.22
CA SER A 205 5.37 19.64 -6.83
C SER A 205 5.34 19.50 -8.36
N GLY A 206 4.17 19.18 -8.93
CA GLY A 206 3.97 18.92 -10.34
C GLY A 206 4.19 17.45 -10.73
N LEU A 207 4.59 16.57 -9.82
CA LEU A 207 4.85 15.14 -10.07
C LEU A 207 3.59 14.24 -10.02
N ALA A 208 2.40 14.83 -10.09
CA ALA A 208 1.16 14.07 -10.06
C ALA A 208 0.98 13.21 -11.32
N MET A 209 0.52 11.98 -11.10
CA MET A 209 0.00 11.05 -12.10
C MET A 209 -1.55 11.12 -12.09
N PRO A 210 -2.26 10.50 -13.06
CA PRO A 210 -3.70 10.65 -13.21
C PRO A 210 -4.49 10.26 -11.95
N LEU A 211 -4.05 9.19 -11.28
CA LEU A 211 -4.68 8.63 -10.10
C LEU A 211 -4.00 9.05 -8.79
N SER A 212 -3.09 10.03 -8.83
CA SER A 212 -2.40 10.50 -7.62
C SER A 212 -3.38 11.04 -6.59
N ASP A 213 -3.09 10.74 -5.33
CA ASP A 213 -3.78 11.27 -4.17
C ASP A 213 -3.64 12.79 -4.05
N VAL A 214 -4.49 13.36 -3.20
CA VAL A 214 -4.45 14.78 -2.84
C VAL A 214 -3.90 14.92 -1.43
N ASP A 215 -2.64 15.37 -1.33
CA ASP A 215 -1.96 15.55 -0.04
C ASP A 215 -2.10 16.99 0.47
N PHE A 216 -2.41 17.15 1.75
CA PHE A 216 -2.52 18.44 2.42
C PHE A 216 -1.71 18.50 3.71
N ASN A 217 -1.11 19.65 3.98
CA ASN A 217 -0.72 20.04 5.33
C ASN A 217 -1.79 20.95 5.95
N LEU A 218 -2.09 20.76 7.22
CA LEU A 218 -2.95 21.66 7.99
C LEU A 218 -2.20 22.93 8.38
N LEU A 219 -2.84 24.07 8.08
CA LEU A 219 -2.40 25.39 8.49
C LEU A 219 -3.28 25.88 9.64
N GLN A 220 -2.68 26.46 10.67
CA GLN A 220 -3.39 27.24 11.68
C GLN A 220 -3.32 28.72 11.33
N SER A 221 -4.40 29.47 11.57
CA SER A 221 -4.51 30.91 11.26
C SER A 221 -3.37 31.76 11.85
N ASP A 222 -2.85 31.36 13.01
CA ASP A 222 -1.82 32.12 13.76
C ASP A 222 -0.42 31.51 13.67
N GLY A 223 -0.24 30.39 12.95
CA GLY A 223 1.05 29.69 12.89
C GLY A 223 2.08 30.41 12.02
N ARG A 224 3.27 30.68 12.58
CA ARG A 224 4.45 31.12 11.84
C ARG A 224 5.10 29.95 11.12
N LEU A 225 5.88 30.24 10.07
CA LEU A 225 6.61 29.24 9.30
C LEU A 225 7.65 28.46 10.13
N ASP A 226 8.16 29.10 11.18
CA ASP A 226 9.23 28.58 12.04
C ASP A 226 8.69 27.87 13.29
N ASP A 227 7.36 27.87 13.50
CA ASP A 227 6.75 27.28 14.68
C ASP A 227 6.88 25.76 14.65
N ILE A 228 7.65 25.21 15.59
CA ILE A 228 7.80 23.76 15.75
C ILE A 228 6.49 23.20 16.34
N LEU A 229 5.79 22.41 15.54
CA LEU A 229 4.56 21.77 15.98
C LEU A 229 4.85 20.48 16.73
N ASP A 230 4.56 20.47 18.03
CA ASP A 230 4.61 19.24 18.83
C ASP A 230 3.67 18.16 18.26
N ARG A 231 4.16 16.92 18.23
CA ARG A 231 3.46 15.78 17.65
C ARG A 231 2.17 15.46 18.41
N ALA A 232 2.14 15.62 19.74
CA ALA A 232 0.94 15.35 20.53
C ALA A 232 -0.13 16.43 20.28
N ALA A 233 0.28 17.69 20.14
CA ALA A 233 -0.58 18.78 19.70
C ALA A 233 -1.14 18.51 18.29
N ALA A 234 -0.29 18.14 17.33
CA ALA A 234 -0.68 17.78 15.98
C ALA A 234 -1.76 16.67 15.97
N LEU A 235 -1.52 15.60 16.73
CA LEU A 235 -2.44 14.48 16.85
C LEU A 235 -3.76 14.87 17.55
N LYS A 236 -3.73 15.80 18.51
CA LYS A 236 -4.93 16.33 19.17
C LYS A 236 -5.81 17.10 18.17
N THR A 237 -5.20 17.95 17.34
CA THR A 237 -5.88 18.69 16.26
C THR A 237 -6.48 17.74 15.22
N LEU A 238 -5.69 16.79 14.72
CA LEU A 238 -6.17 15.78 13.76
C LEU A 238 -7.30 14.91 14.32
N ARG A 239 -7.26 14.53 15.61
CA ARG A 239 -8.37 13.81 16.26
C ARG A 239 -9.65 14.63 16.36
N ARG A 240 -9.56 15.95 16.50
CA ARG A 240 -10.73 16.84 16.50
C ARG A 240 -11.29 16.94 15.08
N LEU A 241 -10.43 17.20 14.11
CA LEU A 241 -10.81 17.31 12.71
C LEU A 241 -11.44 16.01 12.19
N GLU A 242 -10.82 14.86 12.42
CA GLU A 242 -11.34 13.55 11.99
C GLU A 242 -12.76 13.29 12.50
N ARG A 243 -13.07 13.65 13.74
CA ARG A 243 -14.43 13.51 14.31
C ARG A 243 -15.45 14.37 13.59
N CYS A 244 -15.07 15.58 13.14
CA CYS A 244 -15.94 16.44 12.36
C CYS A 244 -16.11 15.90 10.93
N LEU A 245 -15.01 15.51 10.28
CA LEU A 245 -15.02 14.96 8.91
C LEU A 245 -15.86 13.69 8.78
N ARG A 246 -15.91 12.85 9.82
CA ARG A 246 -16.74 11.63 9.85
C ARG A 246 -18.24 11.86 9.65
N ARG A 247 -18.73 13.08 9.88
CA ARG A 247 -20.14 13.42 9.66
C ARG A 247 -20.45 13.72 8.19
N ASN A 248 -19.43 13.96 7.36
CA ASN A 248 -19.61 14.26 5.95
C ASN A 248 -19.78 12.97 5.12
N ARG A 249 -20.97 12.80 4.52
CA ARG A 249 -21.34 11.62 3.71
C ARG A 249 -20.59 11.51 2.37
N GLN A 250 -19.92 12.58 1.93
CA GLN A 250 -19.09 12.59 0.73
C GLN A 250 -17.68 12.05 0.98
N LEU A 251 -17.30 11.81 2.25
CA LEU A 251 -16.01 11.25 2.61
C LEU A 251 -16.18 9.78 3.01
N ASP A 252 -15.40 8.91 2.38
CA ASP A 252 -15.32 7.48 2.66
C ASP A 252 -13.93 7.11 3.20
N ASN A 253 -13.81 5.90 3.76
CA ASN A 253 -12.52 5.32 4.19
C ASN A 253 -11.69 6.21 5.13
N LEU A 254 -12.33 7.10 5.90
CA LEU A 254 -11.67 8.01 6.84
C LEU A 254 -10.94 7.23 7.95
N LEU A 255 -9.60 7.27 7.91
CA LEU A 255 -8.69 6.62 8.84
C LEU A 255 -7.64 7.62 9.35
N LEU A 256 -7.59 7.83 10.67
CA LEU A 256 -6.48 8.53 11.31
C LEU A 256 -5.34 7.55 11.63
N VAL A 257 -4.21 7.67 10.94
CA VAL A 257 -2.97 6.93 11.17
C VAL A 257 -2.23 7.59 12.33
N ARG A 258 -2.39 7.02 13.53
CA ARG A 258 -1.93 7.62 14.80
C ARG A 258 -0.49 7.27 15.19
N ARG A 259 0.08 6.19 14.64
CA ARG A 259 1.36 5.61 15.08
C ARG A 259 2.57 6.00 14.22
N ALA A 260 2.34 6.63 13.07
CA ALA A 260 3.43 7.11 12.21
C ALA A 260 4.19 8.28 12.88
N ARG A 261 5.45 8.52 12.44
CA ARG A 261 6.27 9.67 12.87
C ARG A 261 5.47 10.96 12.71
N ILE A 262 4.89 11.14 11.52
CA ILE A 262 3.93 12.18 11.20
C ILE A 262 2.52 11.58 11.21
N PRO A 263 1.60 12.02 12.08
CA PRO A 263 0.22 11.55 12.08
C PRO A 263 -0.55 12.09 10.86
N ILE A 264 -1.36 11.24 10.22
CA ILE A 264 -2.03 11.55 8.94
C ILE A 264 -3.49 11.05 8.97
N ILE A 265 -4.44 11.87 8.54
CA ILE A 265 -5.80 11.43 8.19
C ILE A 265 -5.79 11.02 6.72
N ARG A 266 -6.18 9.78 6.43
CA ARG A 266 -6.42 9.29 5.06
C ARG A 266 -7.92 9.16 4.83
N GLY A 267 -8.37 9.37 3.61
CA GLY A 267 -9.76 9.15 3.22
C GLY A 267 -9.93 9.19 1.71
N THR A 268 -11.15 8.93 1.25
CA THR A 268 -11.53 9.00 -0.17
C THR A 268 -12.65 10.00 -0.35
N TYR A 269 -12.52 10.93 -1.29
CA TYR A 269 -13.62 11.82 -1.66
C TYR A 269 -14.53 11.12 -2.67
N ARG A 270 -15.71 10.68 -2.22
CA ARG A 270 -16.64 9.82 -2.96
C ARG A 270 -17.02 10.36 -4.36
N PRO A 271 -17.32 11.66 -4.56
CA PRO A 271 -17.76 12.14 -5.87
C PRO A 271 -16.74 11.93 -7.00
N CYS A 272 -15.45 12.12 -6.72
CA CYS A 272 -14.38 11.90 -7.70
C CYS A 272 -13.66 10.55 -7.52
N ASN A 273 -13.91 9.84 -6.41
CA ASN A 273 -13.16 8.65 -5.96
C ASN A 273 -11.64 8.88 -5.94
N LEU A 274 -11.23 10.05 -5.46
CA LEU A 274 -9.83 10.38 -5.25
C LEU A 274 -9.49 10.24 -3.77
N ASP A 275 -8.40 9.55 -3.50
CA ASP A 275 -7.86 9.46 -2.16
C ASP A 275 -7.19 10.78 -1.77
N PHE A 276 -7.26 11.12 -0.48
CA PHE A 276 -6.64 12.31 0.09
C PHE A 276 -5.95 11.97 1.40
N GLN A 277 -4.91 12.74 1.71
CA GLN A 277 -4.17 12.67 2.96
C GLN A 277 -4.09 14.07 3.58
N ILE A 278 -4.38 14.18 4.87
CA ILE A 278 -4.25 15.43 5.63
C ILE A 278 -3.29 15.16 6.78
N GLN A 279 -2.11 15.76 6.70
CA GLN A 279 -1.11 15.74 7.76
C GLN A 279 -1.11 17.06 8.52
N HIS A 280 -0.49 17.06 9.70
CA HIS A 280 -0.25 18.27 10.45
C HIS A 280 1.19 18.24 10.96
N THR A 281 2.04 18.98 10.26
CA THR A 281 3.47 19.09 10.55
C THR A 281 3.90 20.54 10.48
N THR A 282 5.06 20.82 11.07
CA THR A 282 5.79 22.07 10.81
C THR A 282 6.00 22.24 9.32
N ASN A 283 5.81 23.46 8.81
CA ASN A 283 5.94 23.76 7.37
C ASN A 283 7.37 23.53 6.85
N ALA A 284 8.37 23.55 7.73
CA ALA A 284 9.75 23.20 7.44
C ALA A 284 9.93 21.81 6.78
N PHE A 285 9.05 20.84 7.08
CA PHE A 285 9.11 19.50 6.48
C PHE A 285 8.49 19.42 5.07
N ASN A 286 8.02 20.55 4.51
CA ASN A 286 7.42 20.57 3.18
C ASN A 286 8.50 20.56 2.07
N SER A 287 8.78 19.38 1.51
CA SER A 287 9.74 19.20 0.42
C SER A 287 9.26 19.70 -0.95
N THR A 288 8.06 20.28 -1.06
CA THR A 288 7.49 20.73 -2.34
C THR A 288 8.38 21.75 -3.05
N HIS A 289 8.87 22.76 -2.34
CA HIS A 289 9.73 23.79 -2.94
C HIS A 289 11.09 23.23 -3.36
N TYR A 290 11.66 22.34 -2.53
CA TYR A 290 12.88 21.59 -2.84
C TYR A 290 12.74 20.81 -4.15
N VAL A 291 11.68 19.98 -4.25
CA VAL A 291 11.41 19.17 -5.45
C VAL A 291 11.25 20.06 -6.68
N ARG A 292 10.48 21.16 -6.58
CA ARG A 292 10.27 22.09 -7.71
C ARG A 292 11.55 22.77 -8.17
N ALA A 293 12.44 23.12 -7.25
CA ALA A 293 13.72 23.72 -7.61
C ALA A 293 14.58 22.75 -8.43
N TYR A 294 14.68 21.50 -7.99
CA TYR A 294 15.46 20.48 -8.71
C TYR A 294 14.83 20.04 -10.02
N LEU A 295 13.49 20.01 -10.12
CA LEU A 295 12.80 19.77 -11.40
C LEU A 295 13.06 20.87 -12.44
N ARG A 296 13.27 22.13 -12.01
CA ARG A 296 13.67 23.21 -12.92
C ARG A 296 15.14 23.11 -13.32
N GLN A 297 15.98 22.61 -12.42
CA GLN A 297 17.42 22.47 -12.66
C GLN A 297 17.74 21.28 -13.58
N TYR A 298 17.04 20.16 -13.43
CA TYR A 298 17.28 18.92 -14.16
C TYR A 298 16.03 18.53 -14.98
N PRO A 299 15.99 18.83 -16.29
CA PRO A 299 14.78 18.62 -17.12
C PRO A 299 14.31 17.16 -17.21
N THR A 300 15.25 16.21 -17.25
CA THR A 300 15.00 14.76 -17.33
C THR A 300 14.45 14.18 -16.02
N LEU A 301 14.64 14.87 -14.89
CA LEU A 301 14.28 14.35 -13.57
C LEU A 301 12.78 14.05 -13.45
N ARG A 302 11.93 14.85 -14.12
CA ARG A 302 10.49 14.63 -14.17
C ARG A 302 10.16 13.30 -14.85
N SER A 303 10.67 13.07 -16.05
CA SER A 303 10.32 11.90 -16.86
C SER A 303 10.87 10.62 -16.25
N LEU A 304 12.12 10.66 -15.77
CA LEU A 304 12.75 9.57 -15.00
C LEU A 304 11.95 9.21 -13.76
N PHE A 305 11.53 10.21 -12.99
CA PHE A 305 10.72 9.99 -11.79
C PHE A 305 9.40 9.32 -12.14
N LEU A 306 8.68 9.79 -13.15
CA LEU A 306 7.38 9.21 -13.53
C LEU A 306 7.51 7.74 -13.98
N VAL A 307 8.53 7.41 -14.79
CA VAL A 307 8.81 6.02 -15.20
C VAL A 307 9.09 5.15 -13.97
N LEU A 308 10.11 5.49 -13.19
CA LEU A 308 10.56 4.67 -12.07
C LEU A 308 9.50 4.56 -10.97
N ARG A 309 8.80 5.67 -10.68
CA ARG A 309 7.72 5.68 -9.68
C ARG A 309 6.57 4.79 -10.11
N HIS A 310 6.21 4.79 -11.38
CA HIS A 310 5.13 3.97 -11.91
C HIS A 310 5.52 2.48 -11.94
N VAL A 311 6.74 2.16 -12.40
CA VAL A 311 7.32 0.80 -12.41
C VAL A 311 7.30 0.17 -11.01
N LEU A 312 7.71 0.92 -9.98
CA LEU A 312 7.68 0.47 -8.59
C LEU A 312 6.25 0.39 -8.04
N MET A 313 5.34 1.25 -8.50
CA MET A 313 3.92 1.21 -8.14
C MET A 313 3.27 -0.10 -8.60
N MET A 314 3.44 -0.42 -9.88
CA MET A 314 2.89 -1.63 -10.51
C MET A 314 3.43 -2.91 -9.87
N ARG A 315 4.67 -2.87 -9.36
CA ARG A 315 5.29 -3.99 -8.63
C ARG A 315 4.95 -4.02 -7.14
N GLY A 316 4.16 -3.07 -6.62
CA GLY A 316 3.84 -2.97 -5.20
C GLY A 316 5.01 -2.56 -4.29
N LEU A 317 6.08 -2.00 -4.87
CA LEU A 317 7.33 -1.62 -4.19
C LEU A 317 7.41 -0.11 -3.88
N SER A 318 6.34 0.66 -4.12
CA SER A 318 6.34 2.12 -3.93
C SER A 318 5.80 2.63 -2.58
N ASP A 319 5.25 1.74 -1.75
CA ASP A 319 4.59 2.12 -0.49
C ASP A 319 5.55 1.92 0.70
N GLY A 320 6.00 3.05 1.29
CA GLY A 320 6.88 3.03 2.46
C GLY A 320 6.26 2.39 3.70
N ALA A 321 4.92 2.40 3.84
CA ALA A 321 4.25 1.70 4.95
C ALA A 321 4.33 0.18 4.80
N LYS A 322 4.52 -0.30 3.57
CA LYS A 322 4.76 -1.71 3.22
C LYS A 322 6.25 -1.99 3.00
N GLN A 323 7.12 -1.15 3.56
CA GLN A 323 8.58 -1.30 3.49
C GLN A 323 9.19 -1.12 2.08
N GLY A 324 8.43 -0.54 1.14
CA GLY A 324 8.91 -0.20 -0.20
C GLY A 324 9.61 1.17 -0.27
N LEU A 325 10.07 1.52 -1.47
CA LEU A 325 10.74 2.79 -1.74
C LEU A 325 9.69 3.88 -2.06
N SER A 326 9.44 4.75 -1.08
CA SER A 326 8.45 5.83 -1.21
C SER A 326 8.91 6.97 -2.16
N SER A 327 7.98 7.85 -2.54
CA SER A 327 8.19 8.87 -3.57
C SER A 327 9.36 9.83 -3.29
N TYR A 328 9.49 10.38 -2.07
CA TYR A 328 10.54 11.36 -1.77
C TYR A 328 11.96 10.74 -1.71
N PRO A 329 12.18 9.58 -1.06
CA PRO A 329 13.41 8.81 -1.22
C PRO A 329 13.74 8.44 -2.66
N LEU A 330 12.76 8.01 -3.46
CA LEU A 330 12.97 7.71 -4.88
C LEU A 330 13.42 8.95 -5.67
N PHE A 331 12.78 10.10 -5.45
CA PHE A 331 13.17 11.36 -6.10
C PHE A 331 14.63 11.71 -5.80
N ASN A 332 15.02 11.63 -4.53
CA ASN A 332 16.40 11.90 -4.09
C ASN A 332 17.40 10.86 -4.64
N ALA A 333 16.98 9.59 -4.74
CA ALA A 333 17.81 8.54 -5.32
C ALA A 333 18.12 8.81 -6.80
N ILE A 334 17.11 9.22 -7.58
CA ILE A 334 17.28 9.59 -8.99
C ILE A 334 18.14 10.85 -9.10
N LEU A 335 17.87 11.87 -8.28
CA LEU A 335 18.64 13.10 -8.25
C LEU A 335 20.12 12.86 -7.95
N ALA A 336 20.44 11.97 -7.00
CA ALA A 336 21.82 11.58 -6.71
C ALA A 336 22.50 10.94 -7.92
N SER A 337 21.82 10.02 -8.62
CA SER A 337 22.34 9.41 -9.85
C SER A 337 22.64 10.44 -10.93
N VAL A 338 21.70 11.37 -11.17
CA VAL A 338 21.84 12.42 -12.19
C VAL A 338 23.01 13.36 -11.85
N LYS A 339 23.17 13.73 -10.58
CA LYS A 339 24.30 14.55 -10.13
C LYS A 339 25.65 13.81 -10.26
N LEU A 340 25.70 12.51 -9.95
CA LEU A 340 26.90 11.70 -10.14
C LEU A 340 27.28 11.59 -11.63
N ASP A 341 26.28 11.47 -12.52
CA ASP A 341 26.52 11.51 -13.96
C ASP A 341 27.04 12.88 -14.43
N GLU A 342 26.49 14.00 -13.92
CA GLU A 342 26.97 15.37 -14.19
C GLU A 342 28.45 15.55 -13.74
N GLN A 343 28.80 15.06 -12.54
CA GLN A 343 30.19 15.10 -12.04
C GLN A 343 31.16 14.30 -12.90
N GLN A 344 30.71 13.16 -13.44
CA GLN A 344 31.51 12.32 -14.33
C GLN A 344 31.45 12.75 -15.80
N SER A 345 30.86 13.92 -16.10
CA SER A 345 30.67 14.45 -17.45
C SER A 345 29.99 13.45 -18.40
N ARG A 346 29.08 12.63 -17.88
CA ARG A 346 28.32 11.64 -18.65
C ARG A 346 27.14 12.28 -19.39
N PRO A 347 26.58 11.60 -20.41
CA PRO A 347 25.43 12.10 -21.16
C PRO A 347 24.24 12.46 -20.25
N SER A 348 23.57 13.57 -20.57
CA SER A 348 22.46 14.11 -19.79
C SER A 348 21.08 13.78 -20.35
N ASP A 349 21.01 12.87 -21.33
CA ASP A 349 19.75 12.37 -21.89
C ASP A 349 19.05 11.38 -20.95
N ALA A 350 17.73 11.26 -21.10
CA ALA A 350 16.91 10.47 -20.19
C ALA A 350 17.20 8.96 -20.27
N GLY A 351 17.54 8.44 -21.45
CA GLY A 351 17.87 7.03 -21.67
C GLY A 351 19.16 6.64 -20.97
N SER A 352 20.24 7.39 -21.20
CA SER A 352 21.53 7.18 -20.52
C SER A 352 21.39 7.30 -19.00
N GLN A 353 20.69 8.32 -18.51
CA GLN A 353 20.48 8.51 -17.07
C GLN A 353 19.63 7.41 -16.43
N LEU A 354 18.64 6.86 -17.14
CA LEU A 354 17.88 5.71 -16.66
C LEU A 354 18.79 4.48 -16.52
N LEU A 355 19.64 4.22 -17.51
CA LEU A 355 20.60 3.10 -17.49
C LEU A 355 21.63 3.27 -16.36
N SER A 356 22.17 4.47 -16.19
CA SER A 356 23.07 4.81 -15.08
C SER A 356 22.41 4.59 -13.72
N PHE A 357 21.16 5.04 -13.56
CA PHE A 357 20.40 4.85 -12.33
C PHE A 357 20.18 3.36 -12.03
N LEU A 358 19.70 2.60 -13.01
CA LEU A 358 19.45 1.17 -12.84
C LEU A 358 20.74 0.43 -12.49
N GLN A 359 21.84 0.76 -13.16
CA GLN A 359 23.16 0.19 -12.88
C GLN A 359 23.62 0.52 -11.46
N LEU A 360 23.68 1.81 -11.09
CA LEU A 360 24.15 2.28 -9.78
C LEU A 360 23.42 1.59 -8.63
N TYR A 361 22.08 1.60 -8.65
CA TYR A 361 21.28 1.05 -7.56
C TYR A 361 21.20 -0.48 -7.58
N SER A 362 21.47 -1.13 -8.70
CA SER A 362 21.59 -2.59 -8.76
C SER A 362 22.93 -3.11 -8.22
N GLU A 363 24.01 -2.35 -8.38
CA GLU A 363 25.37 -2.76 -8.04
C GLU A 363 25.83 -2.31 -6.64
N ILE A 364 25.26 -1.21 -6.11
CA ILE A 364 25.69 -0.67 -4.81
C ILE A 364 25.46 -1.66 -3.67
N ASP A 365 26.50 -1.86 -2.85
CA ASP A 365 26.39 -2.61 -1.61
C ASP A 365 26.03 -1.68 -0.45
N PHE A 366 24.73 -1.65 -0.11
CA PHE A 366 24.24 -0.89 1.03
C PHE A 366 24.75 -1.39 2.39
N ALA A 367 25.45 -2.53 2.45
CA ALA A 367 26.16 -2.96 3.65
C ALA A 367 27.46 -2.18 3.91
N THR A 368 28.02 -1.52 2.89
CA THR A 368 29.31 -0.83 2.98
C THR A 368 29.26 0.59 2.45
N THR A 369 28.23 0.95 1.68
CA THR A 369 28.15 2.22 0.97
C THR A 369 26.78 2.88 1.15
N GLY A 370 26.80 4.18 1.42
CA GLY A 370 25.65 5.07 1.47
C GLY A 370 25.68 6.10 0.36
N ILE A 371 24.58 6.83 0.17
CA ILE A 371 24.50 7.89 -0.85
C ILE A 371 24.11 9.21 -0.19
N ALA A 372 24.83 10.28 -0.53
CA ALA A 372 24.44 11.66 -0.26
C ALA A 372 24.01 12.36 -1.55
N VAL A 373 23.00 13.23 -1.45
CA VAL A 373 22.48 14.03 -2.58
C VAL A 373 23.17 15.39 -2.68
N ASP A 374 23.61 15.94 -1.54
CA ASP A 374 24.22 17.28 -1.46
C ASP A 374 25.32 17.31 -0.39
N PRO A 375 26.62 17.40 -0.78
CA PRO A 375 27.12 17.15 -2.14
C PRO A 375 26.82 15.71 -2.59
N ALA A 376 26.72 15.48 -3.90
CA ALA A 376 26.50 14.13 -4.43
C ALA A 376 27.78 13.29 -4.24
N ALA A 377 27.68 12.23 -3.44
CA ALA A 377 28.83 11.38 -3.10
C ALA A 377 28.39 9.99 -2.63
N LEU A 378 29.25 9.00 -2.86
CA LEU A 378 29.18 7.68 -2.22
C LEU A 378 29.93 7.75 -0.89
N LEU A 379 29.26 7.37 0.19
CA LEU A 379 29.78 7.45 1.56
C LEU A 379 30.18 6.06 2.05
N PRO A 380 31.42 5.80 2.48
CA PRO A 380 31.77 4.54 3.11
C PRO A 380 31.07 4.44 4.48
N ILE A 381 30.35 3.34 4.72
CA ILE A 381 29.64 3.05 5.97
C ILE A 381 30.40 1.96 6.72
N GLY A 382 30.81 2.27 7.96
CA GLY A 382 31.40 1.29 8.88
C GLY A 382 32.92 1.15 8.85
N GLN A 383 33.63 1.96 8.07
CA GLN A 383 35.09 2.08 8.16
C GLN A 383 35.45 3.30 9.03
N SER A 384 36.24 3.06 10.07
CA SER A 384 36.81 4.13 10.90
C SER A 384 37.84 4.86 10.04
N THR A 385 37.53 6.06 9.54
CA THR A 385 38.54 6.93 8.96
C THR A 385 39.41 7.42 10.10
N ALA A 386 40.47 6.67 10.39
CA ALA A 386 41.58 7.19 11.17
C ALA A 386 42.16 8.39 10.40
N SER A 387 42.41 9.49 11.13
CA SER A 387 43.11 10.70 10.68
C SER A 387 42.42 11.57 9.61
N SER A 388 41.76 12.64 10.05
CA SER A 388 41.89 13.96 9.40
C SER A 388 41.63 15.05 10.44
N THR A 389 42.66 15.85 10.69
CA THR A 389 42.78 16.87 11.74
C THR A 389 42.07 18.18 11.41
N ASN A 390 40.86 18.13 10.83
CA ASN A 390 40.03 19.31 10.59
C ASN A 390 38.63 19.07 11.14
N GLY A 391 38.23 19.89 12.12
CA GLY A 391 37.04 19.71 12.97
C GLY A 391 35.68 19.71 12.27
N ASP A 392 35.62 19.97 10.96
CA ASP A 392 34.37 19.98 10.19
C ASP A 392 33.97 18.58 9.69
N VAL A 393 34.92 17.63 9.62
CA VAL A 393 34.69 16.26 9.12
C VAL A 393 34.28 15.29 10.23
N GLU A 394 34.49 15.63 11.51
CA GLU A 394 34.10 14.80 12.65
C GLU A 394 32.57 14.60 12.75
N GLN A 395 31.76 15.56 12.31
CA GLN A 395 30.30 15.40 12.26
C GLN A 395 29.82 14.43 11.16
N HIS A 396 30.64 14.17 10.13
CA HIS A 396 30.27 13.31 9.00
C HIS A 396 30.38 11.81 9.30
N ALA A 397 31.20 11.40 10.27
CA ALA A 397 31.41 10.00 10.62
C ALA A 397 30.40 9.47 11.68
N ASP A 398 29.81 10.35 12.47
CA ASP A 398 29.02 9.97 13.65
C ASP A 398 27.58 9.54 13.30
N VAL A 399 26.98 10.10 12.24
CA VAL A 399 25.64 9.72 11.77
C VAL A 399 25.65 8.34 11.08
N ALA A 400 26.78 7.96 10.45
CA ALA A 400 26.98 6.63 9.88
C ALA A 400 27.12 5.52 10.96
N ARG A 401 27.42 5.88 12.22
CA ARG A 401 27.53 4.93 13.35
C ARG A 401 26.19 4.48 13.93
N ALA A 402 25.11 5.27 13.77
CA ALA A 402 23.79 4.94 14.31
C ALA A 402 22.99 4.03 13.36
N ARG A 403 23.49 2.82 13.08
CA ARG A 403 22.78 1.88 12.20
C ARG A 403 21.43 1.43 12.79
N PRO A 404 20.37 1.34 11.98
CA PRO A 404 19.23 0.47 12.30
C PRO A 404 19.69 -0.99 12.33
N ALA A 405 19.06 -1.82 13.16
CA ALA A 405 19.45 -3.18 13.54
C ALA A 405 19.53 -4.24 12.40
N PHE A 406 19.47 -3.85 11.11
CA PHE A 406 19.39 -4.76 9.97
C PHE A 406 20.60 -4.62 9.03
N PRO A 407 21.33 -5.71 8.72
CA PRO A 407 22.37 -5.70 7.71
C PRO A 407 21.78 -5.41 6.32
N ASN A 408 22.38 -4.46 5.59
CA ASN A 408 22.06 -4.04 4.21
C ASN A 408 20.81 -3.17 4.06
N ALA A 409 20.47 -2.34 5.05
CA ALA A 409 19.48 -1.29 4.87
C ALA A 409 20.01 -0.18 3.93
N MET A 410 19.15 0.32 3.03
CA MET A 410 19.48 1.49 2.20
C MET A 410 19.80 2.68 3.11
N TYR A 411 20.92 3.36 2.85
CA TYR A 411 21.24 4.63 3.48
C TYR A 411 21.26 5.74 2.43
N LEU A 412 20.35 6.69 2.56
CA LEU A 412 20.24 7.85 1.67
C LEU A 412 20.05 9.10 2.52
N ARG A 413 21.09 9.94 2.57
CA ARG A 413 21.09 11.16 3.39
C ARG A 413 20.11 12.19 2.82
N ASP A 414 19.17 12.65 3.65
CA ASP A 414 18.26 13.72 3.26
C ASP A 414 19.03 15.05 3.10
N PRO A 415 18.93 15.72 1.94
CA PRO A 415 19.56 17.02 1.74
C PRO A 415 18.92 18.16 2.56
N ALA A 416 17.67 18.00 2.99
CA ALA A 416 16.97 18.99 3.82
C ALA A 416 17.21 18.79 5.33
N ASP A 417 17.50 17.57 5.76
CA ASP A 417 17.73 17.20 7.15
C ASP A 417 18.86 16.15 7.21
N PRO A 418 20.13 16.55 7.36
CA PRO A 418 21.26 15.62 7.33
C PRO A 418 21.20 14.50 8.37
N SER A 419 20.42 14.67 9.45
CA SER A 419 20.18 13.66 10.48
C SER A 419 19.19 12.56 10.03
N ASN A 420 18.42 12.82 8.98
CA ASN A 420 17.36 11.96 8.49
C ASN A 420 17.86 11.03 7.37
N ASP A 421 17.80 9.73 7.63
CA ASP A 421 18.02 8.69 6.63
C ASP A 421 16.71 8.36 5.90
N LEU A 422 16.65 8.73 4.62
CA LEU A 422 15.51 8.47 3.74
C LEU A 422 15.33 6.99 3.40
N GLY A 423 16.39 6.19 3.48
CA GLY A 423 16.40 4.76 3.18
C GLY A 423 15.93 3.88 4.34
N ARG A 424 15.91 4.40 5.58
CA ARG A 424 15.63 3.65 6.82
C ARG A 424 14.37 2.77 6.79
N ASN A 425 13.32 3.22 6.11
CA ASN A 425 12.04 2.49 6.05
C ASN A 425 11.94 1.51 4.85
N CYS A 426 12.93 1.45 3.97
CA CYS A 426 12.95 0.59 2.79
C CYS A 426 13.64 -0.75 3.09
N SER A 427 13.02 -1.62 3.90
CA SER A 427 13.59 -2.96 4.16
C SER A 427 13.45 -3.93 2.99
N LEU A 428 12.62 -3.61 1.98
CA LEU A 428 12.56 -4.37 0.72
C LEU A 428 13.64 -3.96 -0.28
N ILE A 429 14.67 -3.19 0.11
CA ILE A 429 15.70 -2.71 -0.81
C ILE A 429 16.32 -3.82 -1.66
N ARG A 430 16.61 -5.00 -1.11
CA ARG A 430 17.15 -6.12 -1.89
C ARG A 430 16.23 -6.59 -3.01
N HIS A 431 14.91 -6.57 -2.79
CA HIS A 431 13.94 -6.85 -3.85
C HIS A 431 13.93 -5.75 -4.90
N VAL A 432 14.07 -4.48 -4.50
CA VAL A 432 14.20 -3.34 -5.42
C VAL A 432 15.47 -3.47 -6.27
N GLN A 433 16.62 -3.81 -5.67
CA GLN A 433 17.88 -4.03 -6.39
C GLN A 433 17.78 -5.17 -7.40
N ALA A 434 17.17 -6.30 -7.02
CA ALA A 434 16.95 -7.43 -7.93
C ALA A 434 16.05 -7.05 -9.12
N GLN A 435 15.03 -6.20 -8.90
CA GLN A 435 14.21 -5.68 -10.00
C GLN A 435 15.00 -4.72 -10.89
N PHE A 436 15.81 -3.83 -10.32
CA PHE A 436 16.66 -2.92 -11.09
C PHE A 436 17.71 -3.68 -11.93
N ASP A 437 18.36 -4.72 -11.39
CA ASP A 437 19.29 -5.58 -12.13
C ASP A 437 18.61 -6.28 -13.31
N ALA A 438 17.45 -6.91 -13.07
CA ALA A 438 16.70 -7.59 -14.13
C ALA A 438 16.26 -6.62 -15.24
N MET A 439 15.79 -5.43 -14.86
CA MET A 439 15.40 -4.38 -15.79
C MET A 439 16.58 -3.82 -16.59
N ASN A 440 17.73 -3.60 -15.94
CA ASN A 440 18.95 -3.13 -16.61
C ASN A 440 19.41 -4.13 -17.68
N LYS A 441 19.43 -5.44 -17.35
CA LYS A 441 19.83 -6.50 -18.28
C LYS A 441 18.90 -6.63 -19.48
N ASP A 442 17.59 -6.66 -19.25
CA ASP A 442 16.60 -6.74 -20.35
C ASP A 442 16.65 -5.51 -21.24
N LEU A 443 16.70 -4.30 -20.64
CA LEU A 443 16.72 -3.06 -21.39
C LEU A 443 18.00 -2.90 -22.25
N ARG A 444 19.18 -3.24 -21.70
CA ARG A 444 20.43 -3.22 -22.47
C ARG A 444 20.40 -4.21 -23.63
N GLY A 445 19.93 -5.44 -23.39
CA GLY A 445 19.79 -6.44 -24.45
C GLY A 445 18.90 -5.97 -25.60
N ARG A 446 17.80 -5.26 -25.30
CA ARG A 446 16.90 -4.69 -26.32
C ARG A 446 17.48 -3.48 -27.03
N ILE A 447 18.25 -2.65 -26.34
CA ILE A 447 18.95 -1.51 -26.96
C ILE A 447 20.01 -2.02 -27.94
N ASP A 448 20.77 -3.05 -27.55
CA ASP A 448 21.80 -3.66 -28.39
C ASP A 448 21.18 -4.34 -29.63
N ALA A 449 20.01 -4.95 -29.49
CA ALA A 449 19.26 -5.58 -30.59
C ALA A 449 18.48 -4.58 -31.47
N TRP A 450 18.32 -3.32 -31.04
CA TRP A 450 17.42 -2.34 -31.68
C TRP A 450 17.65 -2.17 -33.17
N GLN A 451 18.91 -2.04 -33.60
CA GLN A 451 19.25 -1.79 -35.00
C GLN A 451 18.90 -2.98 -35.91
N VAL A 452 18.97 -4.21 -35.38
CA VAL A 452 18.64 -5.44 -36.12
C VAL A 452 17.12 -5.63 -36.14
N ASP A 453 16.47 -5.48 -34.99
CA ASP A 453 15.02 -5.70 -34.83
C ASP A 453 14.16 -4.68 -35.58
N ALA A 454 14.63 -3.42 -35.70
CA ALA A 454 13.93 -2.36 -36.40
C ALA A 454 13.83 -2.56 -37.92
N MET A 455 14.60 -3.49 -38.50
CA MET A 455 14.60 -3.80 -39.94
C MET A 455 13.71 -4.99 -40.31
N GLU A 456 13.40 -5.90 -39.38
CA GLU A 456 12.76 -7.19 -39.67
C GLU A 456 11.34 -7.35 -39.09
N THR A 457 10.94 -6.55 -38.10
CA THR A 457 9.60 -6.63 -37.45
C THR A 457 9.12 -5.24 -37.00
N PRO A 458 7.82 -5.01 -36.70
CA PRO A 458 7.42 -3.78 -36.02
C PRO A 458 8.11 -3.72 -34.65
N ALA A 459 9.04 -2.77 -34.51
CA ALA A 459 9.87 -2.61 -33.33
C ALA A 459 9.02 -2.52 -32.05
N GLN A 460 9.32 -3.39 -31.07
CA GLN A 460 8.65 -3.37 -29.78
C GLN A 460 9.14 -2.17 -28.95
N PRO A 461 8.27 -1.53 -28.14
CA PRO A 461 8.68 -0.45 -27.26
C PRO A 461 9.72 -0.93 -26.24
N LEU A 462 10.80 -0.17 -26.07
CA LEU A 462 11.88 -0.48 -25.14
C LEU A 462 11.39 -0.41 -23.69
N LEU A 463 10.51 0.55 -23.35
CA LEU A 463 9.95 0.65 -21.99
C LEU A 463 8.94 -0.43 -21.67
N GLN A 464 8.37 -1.14 -22.64
CA GLN A 464 7.43 -2.23 -22.35
C GLN A 464 8.07 -3.28 -21.41
N ALA A 465 9.38 -3.51 -21.55
CA ALA A 465 10.19 -4.31 -20.64
C ALA A 465 10.00 -3.94 -19.16
N LEU A 466 9.88 -2.64 -18.90
CA LEU A 466 9.84 -2.10 -17.55
C LEU A 466 8.43 -2.06 -17.00
N VAL A 467 7.43 -1.73 -17.82
CA VAL A 467 6.14 -1.26 -17.29
C VAL A 467 4.95 -2.23 -17.38
N GLY A 468 5.03 -3.34 -18.12
CA GLY A 468 4.05 -4.44 -18.05
C GLY A 468 2.69 -4.19 -18.73
N ASP A 469 1.62 -4.92 -18.33
CA ASP A 469 0.26 -4.81 -18.90
C ASP A 469 -0.54 -3.64 -18.28
N TYR A 470 -1.01 -2.75 -19.15
CA TYR A 470 -1.70 -1.50 -18.81
C TYR A 470 -3.22 -1.58 -18.70
N LYS A 471 -3.84 -2.73 -18.99
CA LYS A 471 -5.31 -2.85 -19.03
C LYS A 471 -5.97 -2.41 -17.73
N ILE A 472 -5.43 -2.82 -16.59
CA ILE A 472 -6.02 -2.49 -15.26
C ILE A 472 -5.87 -1.00 -14.97
N PHE A 473 -4.68 -0.43 -15.21
CA PHE A 473 -4.43 0.99 -15.01
C PHE A 473 -5.33 1.86 -15.90
N GLU A 474 -5.52 1.48 -17.17
CA GLU A 474 -6.44 2.16 -18.09
C GLU A 474 -7.91 2.05 -17.67
N LEU A 475 -8.33 0.94 -17.07
CA LEU A 475 -9.70 0.81 -16.54
C LEU A 475 -9.97 1.80 -15.40
N GLU A 476 -9.03 1.93 -14.47
CA GLU A 476 -9.12 2.89 -13.36
C GLU A 476 -9.09 4.33 -13.87
N ARG A 477 -8.18 4.63 -14.79
CA ARG A 477 -8.08 5.94 -15.45
C ARG A 477 -9.36 6.31 -16.21
N ALA A 478 -9.92 5.37 -16.98
CA ALA A 478 -11.17 5.57 -17.71
C ALA A 478 -12.38 5.72 -16.78
N TRP A 479 -12.35 5.14 -15.58
CA TRP A 479 -13.39 5.35 -14.58
C TRP A 479 -13.36 6.80 -14.07
N LEU A 480 -12.17 7.32 -13.73
CA LEU A 480 -12.00 8.70 -13.26
C LEU A 480 -12.44 9.71 -14.32
N ARG A 481 -12.13 9.47 -15.60
CA ARG A 481 -12.60 10.31 -16.71
C ARG A 481 -14.12 10.28 -16.90
N ARG A 482 -14.74 9.10 -16.77
CA ARG A 482 -16.19 8.93 -17.01
C ARG A 482 -17.07 9.43 -15.87
N LYS A 483 -16.57 9.34 -14.63
CA LYS A 483 -17.32 9.69 -13.42
C LYS A 483 -16.79 10.91 -12.68
N GLY A 484 -15.65 11.46 -13.08
CA GLY A 484 -15.24 12.81 -12.72
C GLY A 484 -16.39 13.78 -13.02
N PRO A 485 -16.52 14.87 -12.26
CA PRO A 485 -17.69 15.72 -12.30
C PRO A 485 -17.96 16.10 -13.76
N ARG A 486 -19.11 15.65 -14.29
CA ARG A 486 -19.66 16.19 -15.53
C ARG A 486 -19.78 17.68 -15.27
N ILE A 487 -18.90 18.44 -15.94
CA ILE A 487 -18.70 19.88 -15.85
C ILE A 487 -19.97 20.57 -15.33
N VAL A 488 -19.97 20.89 -14.03
CA VAL A 488 -20.90 21.87 -13.49
C VAL A 488 -20.22 23.20 -13.75
N THR A 489 -20.85 24.01 -14.60
CA THR A 489 -20.45 25.39 -14.85
C THR A 489 -20.31 26.16 -13.53
N PRO A 490 -19.38 27.13 -13.43
CA PRO A 490 -19.01 27.77 -12.16
C PRO A 490 -20.03 28.82 -11.68
N HIS A 491 -21.35 28.55 -11.77
CA HIS A 491 -22.42 29.44 -11.30
C HIS A 491 -23.49 28.65 -10.54
N GLN A 492 -23.19 28.26 -9.29
CA GLN A 492 -24.16 28.08 -8.21
C GLN A 492 -23.46 27.70 -6.89
N TYR A 493 -22.63 28.62 -6.37
CA TYR A 493 -22.36 28.67 -4.93
C TYR A 493 -23.28 29.72 -4.33
N GLY A 494 -24.53 29.32 -4.08
CA GLY A 494 -25.57 30.22 -3.59
C GLY A 494 -26.91 29.50 -3.54
N GLY A 495 -27.04 28.52 -2.64
CA GLY A 495 -28.27 27.75 -2.48
C GLY A 495 -28.35 27.21 -1.07
N SER A 496 -29.32 27.74 -0.32
CA SER A 496 -29.60 27.53 1.10
C SER A 496 -29.57 26.06 1.55
N PHE A 497 -28.97 25.81 2.72
CA PHE A 497 -29.06 24.57 3.46
C PHE A 497 -30.49 24.40 4.02
N GLY A 498 -31.31 23.61 3.33
CA GLY A 498 -32.61 23.12 3.83
C GLY A 498 -32.56 21.60 4.09
N PRO A 499 -33.24 21.09 5.12
CA PRO A 499 -33.25 19.67 5.42
C PRO A 499 -34.22 18.97 4.45
N ASP A 500 -33.66 18.25 3.48
CA ASP A 500 -34.46 17.44 2.56
C ASP A 500 -35.01 16.21 3.30
N SER A 501 -36.21 16.37 3.84
CA SER A 501 -37.06 15.32 4.37
C SER A 501 -37.53 14.41 3.24
N ARG A 502 -36.73 13.39 2.91
CA ARG A 502 -37.21 12.26 2.12
C ARG A 502 -37.76 11.17 3.03
N ARG A 503 -39.07 10.97 2.90
CA ARG A 503 -39.88 9.86 3.44
C ARG A 503 -39.10 8.55 3.46
N ALA A 504 -39.17 7.87 4.59
CA ALA A 504 -38.66 6.52 4.80
C ALA A 504 -39.42 5.53 3.91
N GLU A 505 -38.86 5.21 2.74
CA GLU A 505 -39.14 3.92 2.13
C GLU A 505 -38.45 2.84 2.98
N ILE A 506 -39.27 1.97 3.58
CA ILE A 506 -38.86 0.76 4.29
C ILE A 506 -38.22 -0.18 3.25
N GLY A 507 -36.93 0.04 2.99
CA GLY A 507 -36.13 -0.77 2.08
C GLY A 507 -35.72 -2.08 2.73
N ARG A 508 -36.31 -3.19 2.28
CA ARG A 508 -35.83 -4.55 2.55
C ARG A 508 -34.31 -4.64 2.27
N PRO A 509 -33.50 -5.29 3.14
CA PRO A 509 -32.05 -5.28 3.02
C PRO A 509 -31.56 -5.90 1.70
N ARG A 510 -30.59 -5.23 1.08
CA ARG A 510 -29.97 -5.55 -0.23
C ARG A 510 -29.17 -6.87 -0.26
N PHE A 511 -29.24 -7.69 0.79
CA PHE A 511 -28.61 -9.02 0.87
C PHE A 511 -29.33 -10.02 -0.05
N LEU A 512 -30.66 -10.08 0.04
CA LEU A 512 -31.48 -11.06 -0.71
C LEU A 512 -31.62 -10.71 -2.20
N LYS A 513 -31.42 -9.45 -2.59
CA LYS A 513 -31.47 -9.02 -4.01
C LYS A 513 -30.23 -9.41 -4.83
N ARG A 514 -29.18 -9.94 -4.20
CA ARG A 514 -27.92 -10.33 -4.89
C ARG A 514 -27.66 -11.84 -4.95
N LEU A 515 -28.42 -12.68 -4.26
CA LEU A 515 -28.31 -14.14 -4.37
C LEU A 515 -28.78 -14.71 -5.73
N LEU A 516 -29.43 -13.90 -6.58
CA LEU A 516 -30.04 -14.35 -7.84
C LEU A 516 -29.39 -13.74 -9.10
N LYS A 517 -28.14 -13.24 -9.03
CA LYS A 517 -27.39 -12.77 -10.20
C LYS A 517 -26.36 -13.82 -10.64
N PHE A 518 -26.78 -14.69 -11.54
CA PHE A 518 -26.01 -15.83 -12.08
C PHE A 518 -24.80 -15.55 -13.02
N PRO A 519 -24.50 -14.37 -13.63
CA PRO A 519 -23.51 -14.35 -14.71
C PRO A 519 -22.02 -14.22 -14.33
N GLN A 520 -21.62 -14.16 -13.05
CA GLN A 520 -20.20 -13.98 -12.67
C GLN A 520 -19.84 -14.77 -11.39
N MET A 521 -20.20 -16.06 -11.33
CA MET A 521 -19.85 -16.94 -10.22
C MET A 521 -18.51 -17.64 -10.48
N ASP A 522 -17.61 -17.61 -9.49
CA ASP A 522 -16.24 -18.11 -9.60
C ASP A 522 -16.13 -19.53 -9.01
N PHE A 523 -16.68 -20.50 -9.75
CA PHE A 523 -16.70 -21.91 -9.31
C PHE A 523 -15.31 -22.54 -9.25
N GLU A 524 -14.35 -22.07 -10.06
CA GLU A 524 -12.97 -22.55 -10.03
C GLU A 524 -12.33 -22.27 -8.67
N MET A 525 -12.49 -21.05 -8.16
CA MET A 525 -12.04 -20.70 -6.81
C MET A 525 -12.78 -21.51 -5.73
N ALA A 526 -14.09 -21.76 -5.89
CA ALA A 526 -14.83 -22.57 -4.91
C ALA A 526 -14.33 -24.03 -4.83
N VAL A 527 -14.04 -24.65 -5.97
CA VAL A 527 -13.44 -26.00 -6.05
C VAL A 527 -12.05 -26.01 -5.43
N TRP A 528 -11.24 -24.99 -5.74
CA TRP A 528 -9.92 -24.83 -5.14
C TRP A 528 -10.02 -24.68 -3.61
N GLU A 529 -10.92 -23.85 -3.10
CA GLU A 529 -11.15 -23.66 -1.66
C GLU A 529 -11.54 -24.98 -0.98
N MET A 530 -12.48 -25.74 -1.54
CA MET A 530 -12.88 -27.05 -1.03
C MET A 530 -11.70 -28.03 -0.98
N THR A 531 -10.92 -28.09 -2.05
CA THR A 531 -9.75 -28.99 -2.15
C THR A 531 -8.70 -28.61 -1.11
N GLN A 532 -8.39 -27.32 -0.98
CA GLN A 532 -7.41 -26.85 -0.02
C GLN A 532 -7.90 -26.94 1.43
N LEU A 533 -9.21 -26.90 1.70
CA LEU A 533 -9.74 -27.13 3.04
C LEU A 533 -9.43 -28.54 3.56
N LEU A 534 -9.25 -29.53 2.67
CA LEU A 534 -8.87 -30.90 3.05
C LEU A 534 -7.34 -31.10 3.10
N ILE A 535 -6.60 -30.46 2.19
CA ILE A 535 -5.15 -30.68 2.04
C ILE A 535 -4.32 -29.69 2.89
N ALA A 536 -4.64 -28.39 2.82
CA ALA A 536 -3.84 -27.32 3.39
C ALA A 536 -4.71 -26.09 3.76
N PRO A 537 -5.54 -26.18 4.81
CA PRO A 537 -6.57 -25.18 5.10
C PRO A 537 -6.01 -23.78 5.39
N LYS A 538 -4.76 -23.67 5.86
CA LYS A 538 -4.06 -22.39 6.05
C LYS A 538 -4.01 -21.54 4.78
N LYS A 539 -3.93 -22.16 3.60
CA LYS A 539 -3.88 -21.44 2.32
C LYS A 539 -5.18 -20.69 2.02
N VAL A 540 -6.32 -21.28 2.38
CA VAL A 540 -7.65 -20.68 2.15
C VAL A 540 -7.83 -19.42 2.99
N PHE A 541 -7.46 -19.48 4.28
CA PHE A 541 -7.60 -18.32 5.16
C PHE A 541 -6.61 -17.19 4.84
N LYS A 542 -5.40 -17.53 4.38
CA LYS A 542 -4.45 -16.55 3.83
C LYS A 542 -5.00 -15.84 2.59
N SER A 543 -5.77 -16.53 1.75
CA SER A 543 -6.50 -15.93 0.62
C SER A 543 -7.51 -14.86 1.06
N ILE A 544 -8.19 -15.08 2.19
CA ILE A 544 -9.16 -14.13 2.73
C ILE A 544 -8.47 -12.86 3.26
N TYR A 545 -7.27 -12.99 3.84
CA TYR A 545 -6.43 -11.84 4.17
C TYR A 545 -6.08 -11.00 2.93
N TYR A 546 -5.77 -11.64 1.80
CA TYR A 546 -5.56 -10.94 0.54
C TYR A 546 -6.83 -10.26 0.00
N ASN A 547 -8.00 -10.89 0.14
CA ASN A 547 -9.29 -10.29 -0.22
C ASN A 547 -9.61 -9.04 0.62
N LYS A 548 -9.24 -9.03 1.92
CA LYS A 548 -9.37 -7.84 2.76
C LYS A 548 -8.53 -6.67 2.23
N GLN A 549 -7.32 -6.94 1.73
CA GLN A 549 -6.44 -5.92 1.17
C GLN A 549 -6.97 -5.33 -0.14
N THR A 550 -7.67 -6.10 -0.97
CA THR A 550 -8.17 -5.65 -2.27
C THR A 550 -9.59 -5.07 -2.21
N ARG A 551 -10.47 -5.62 -1.38
CA ARG A 551 -11.90 -5.26 -1.33
C ARG A 551 -12.36 -4.60 -0.03
N LYS A 552 -11.45 -4.40 0.94
CA LYS A 552 -11.70 -3.76 2.25
C LYS A 552 -12.78 -4.45 3.11
N THR A 553 -13.30 -5.62 2.72
CA THR A 553 -14.26 -6.45 3.49
C THR A 553 -13.63 -7.81 3.81
N TRP A 554 -13.94 -8.38 4.98
CA TRP A 554 -13.46 -9.71 5.34
C TRP A 554 -14.31 -10.81 4.69
N HIS A 555 -15.61 -10.58 4.53
CA HIS A 555 -16.51 -11.46 3.80
C HIS A 555 -16.34 -11.31 2.28
N ARG A 556 -16.36 -12.44 1.55
CA ARG A 556 -16.37 -12.45 0.07
C ARG A 556 -17.83 -12.46 -0.41
N PRO A 557 -18.27 -11.50 -1.24
CA PRO A 557 -19.66 -11.42 -1.69
C PRO A 557 -20.06 -12.44 -2.77
N ASP A 558 -19.41 -13.61 -2.80
CA ASP A 558 -19.60 -14.66 -3.81
C ASP A 558 -20.25 -15.91 -3.21
N PRO A 559 -21.46 -16.31 -3.66
CA PRO A 559 -22.16 -17.49 -3.13
C PRO A 559 -21.68 -18.83 -3.74
N SER A 560 -20.68 -18.83 -4.64
CA SER A 560 -20.18 -20.02 -5.35
C SER A 560 -19.91 -21.23 -4.46
N PHE A 561 -19.17 -21.06 -3.36
CA PHE A 561 -18.88 -22.14 -2.40
C PHE A 561 -20.17 -22.73 -1.80
N THR A 562 -21.13 -21.87 -1.43
CA THR A 562 -22.39 -22.29 -0.78
C THR A 562 -23.26 -23.09 -1.75
N TYR A 563 -23.37 -22.65 -3.00
CA TYR A 563 -24.13 -23.38 -4.03
C TYR A 563 -23.46 -24.68 -4.43
N LEU A 564 -22.13 -24.68 -4.60
CA LEU A 564 -21.38 -25.89 -4.92
C LEU A 564 -21.52 -26.93 -3.81
N LEU A 565 -21.43 -26.52 -2.54
CA LEU A 565 -21.62 -27.43 -1.40
C LEU A 565 -23.07 -27.93 -1.30
N SER A 566 -24.05 -27.05 -1.55
CA SER A 566 -25.46 -27.45 -1.60
C SER A 566 -25.71 -28.48 -2.68
N PHE A 567 -25.09 -28.34 -3.86
CA PHE A 567 -25.16 -29.32 -4.94
C PHE A 567 -24.58 -30.68 -4.52
N PHE A 568 -23.40 -30.70 -3.89
CA PHE A 568 -22.82 -31.95 -3.40
C PHE A 568 -23.67 -32.59 -2.29
N LEU A 569 -24.24 -31.80 -1.38
CA LEU A 569 -25.17 -32.30 -0.36
C LEU A 569 -26.44 -32.90 -0.96
N LEU A 570 -26.97 -32.33 -2.05
CA LEU A 570 -28.06 -32.93 -2.79
C LEU A 570 -27.64 -34.29 -3.36
N LEU A 571 -26.48 -34.38 -4.01
CA LEU A 571 -25.96 -35.64 -4.54
C LEU A 571 -25.77 -36.70 -3.44
N THR A 572 -25.23 -36.31 -2.29
CA THR A 572 -25.08 -37.20 -1.13
C THR A 572 -26.43 -37.61 -0.55
N SER A 573 -27.42 -36.71 -0.51
CA SER A 573 -28.77 -37.05 -0.06
C SER A 573 -29.42 -38.11 -0.97
N PHE A 574 -29.18 -38.07 -2.28
CA PHE A 574 -29.62 -39.10 -3.21
C PHE A 574 -28.94 -40.45 -2.92
N ALA A 575 -27.63 -40.45 -2.66
CA ALA A 575 -26.90 -41.68 -2.30
C ALA A 575 -27.44 -42.33 -1.02
N TRP A 576 -27.63 -41.54 0.04
CA TRP A 576 -28.22 -42.03 1.30
C TRP A 576 -29.69 -42.46 1.14
N SER A 577 -30.45 -41.75 0.30
CA SER A 577 -31.83 -42.10 0.01
C SER A 577 -31.95 -43.41 -0.75
N LEU A 578 -31.06 -43.68 -1.72
CA LEU A 578 -31.06 -44.93 -2.47
C LEU A 578 -30.78 -46.14 -1.55
N ALA A 579 -29.95 -45.95 -0.53
CA ALA A 579 -29.59 -47.01 0.40
C ALA A 579 -30.65 -47.24 1.50
N TYR A 580 -31.35 -46.19 1.97
CA TYR A 580 -32.15 -46.28 3.21
C TYR A 580 -33.60 -45.74 3.11
N ALA A 581 -33.96 -44.97 2.07
CA ALA A 581 -35.30 -44.40 1.95
C ALA A 581 -36.21 -45.29 1.08
N ARG A 582 -37.45 -45.52 1.56
CA ARG A 582 -38.44 -46.38 0.87
C ARG A 582 -39.40 -45.63 -0.04
N SER A 583 -39.46 -44.29 0.05
CA SER A 583 -40.43 -43.47 -0.69
C SER A 583 -39.79 -42.23 -1.31
N PHE A 584 -40.31 -41.81 -2.48
CA PHE A 584 -39.88 -40.58 -3.15
C PHE A 584 -40.05 -39.33 -2.27
N SER A 585 -41.11 -39.27 -1.46
CA SER A 585 -41.31 -38.17 -0.51
C SER A 585 -40.22 -38.13 0.55
N SER A 586 -39.74 -39.28 1.00
CA SER A 586 -38.62 -39.36 1.96
C SER A 586 -37.31 -38.87 1.33
N VAL A 587 -37.09 -39.14 0.03
CA VAL A 587 -35.92 -38.66 -0.72
C VAL A 587 -35.89 -37.13 -0.80
N VAL A 588 -37.00 -36.52 -1.23
CA VAL A 588 -37.11 -35.06 -1.32
C VAL A 588 -36.96 -34.42 0.06
N LYS A 589 -37.57 -35.01 1.09
CA LYS A 589 -37.48 -34.52 2.47
C LYS A 589 -36.04 -34.58 3.00
N LEU A 590 -35.31 -35.67 2.75
CA LEU A 590 -33.92 -35.82 3.16
C LEU A 590 -33.02 -34.80 2.46
N ALA A 591 -33.22 -34.59 1.16
CA ALA A 591 -32.50 -33.57 0.38
C ALA A 591 -32.69 -32.15 0.94
N LEU A 592 -33.93 -31.79 1.29
CA LEU A 592 -34.24 -30.51 1.91
C LEU A 592 -33.62 -30.37 3.32
N ILE A 593 -33.64 -31.43 4.13
CA ILE A 593 -33.04 -31.42 5.46
C ILE A 593 -31.52 -31.23 5.38
N PHE A 594 -30.83 -31.95 4.50
CA PHE A 594 -29.37 -31.85 4.36
C PHE A 594 -28.94 -30.43 3.98
N VAL A 595 -29.61 -29.81 3.01
CA VAL A 595 -29.26 -28.46 2.55
C VAL A 595 -29.73 -27.39 3.53
N PHE A 596 -31.01 -27.36 3.89
CA PHE A 596 -31.58 -26.24 4.65
C PHE A 596 -31.38 -26.37 6.16
N VAL A 597 -31.47 -27.57 6.72
CA VAL A 597 -31.38 -27.77 8.18
C VAL A 597 -29.94 -28.02 8.60
N HIS A 598 -29.28 -29.05 8.06
CA HIS A 598 -27.94 -29.43 8.52
C HIS A 598 -26.89 -28.42 8.08
N PHE A 599 -26.92 -28.03 6.81
CA PHE A 599 -25.94 -27.11 6.26
C PHE A 599 -26.28 -25.64 6.52
N LEU A 600 -27.35 -25.10 5.95
CA LEU A 600 -27.63 -23.66 6.02
C LEU A 600 -28.04 -23.19 7.42
N ALA A 601 -29.03 -23.83 8.05
CA ALA A 601 -29.46 -23.45 9.39
C ALA A 601 -28.38 -23.77 10.43
N GLY A 602 -27.71 -24.93 10.33
CA GLY A 602 -26.56 -25.28 11.17
C GLY A 602 -25.44 -24.23 11.08
N SER A 603 -25.02 -23.88 9.86
CA SER A 603 -23.98 -22.85 9.65
C SER A 603 -24.43 -21.46 10.13
N LEU A 604 -25.72 -21.13 9.99
CA LEU A 604 -26.27 -19.87 10.49
C LEU A 604 -26.23 -19.82 12.02
N VAL A 605 -26.59 -20.89 12.71
CA VAL A 605 -26.52 -20.99 14.18
C VAL A 605 -25.07 -20.86 14.65
N VAL A 606 -24.14 -21.60 14.05
CA VAL A 606 -22.71 -21.51 14.38
C VAL A 606 -22.18 -20.10 14.11
N SER A 607 -22.59 -19.45 13.03
CA SER A 607 -22.19 -18.08 12.72
C SER A 607 -22.73 -17.06 13.72
N ALA A 608 -23.96 -17.25 14.21
CA ALA A 608 -24.54 -16.40 15.24
C ALA A 608 -23.82 -16.58 16.59
N ILE A 609 -23.56 -17.83 16.99
CA ILE A 609 -22.77 -18.14 18.19
C ILE A 609 -21.37 -17.53 18.06
N GLY A 610 -20.69 -17.73 16.93
CA GLY A 610 -19.38 -17.16 16.64
C GLY A 610 -19.40 -15.63 16.74
N TYR A 611 -20.37 -14.97 16.11
CA TYR A 611 -20.50 -13.52 16.15
C TYR A 611 -20.65 -12.96 17.57
N PHE A 612 -21.45 -13.61 18.42
CA PHE A 612 -21.65 -13.19 19.80
C PHE A 612 -20.51 -13.59 20.72
N VAL A 613 -20.09 -14.86 20.68
CA VAL A 613 -19.08 -15.42 21.60
C VAL A 613 -17.69 -14.91 21.24
N VAL A 614 -17.26 -15.00 19.98
CA VAL A 614 -15.94 -14.50 19.56
C VAL A 614 -15.86 -12.99 19.72
N GLY A 615 -16.89 -12.26 19.30
CA GLY A 615 -16.95 -10.81 19.46
C GLY A 615 -16.94 -10.36 20.92
N ARG A 616 -17.52 -11.15 21.84
CA ARG A 616 -17.61 -10.82 23.27
C ARG A 616 -16.43 -11.35 24.10
N LEU A 617 -15.89 -12.51 23.78
CA LEU A 617 -14.83 -13.19 24.54
C LEU A 617 -13.43 -12.79 24.05
N LEU A 618 -13.26 -12.60 22.74
CA LEU A 618 -11.97 -12.39 22.07
C LEU A 618 -11.85 -10.99 21.45
N GLY A 619 -12.92 -10.20 21.50
CA GLY A 619 -12.95 -8.80 21.06
C GLY A 619 -12.41 -7.83 22.13
N PRO A 620 -11.95 -6.64 21.74
CA PRO A 620 -11.37 -5.67 22.67
C PRO A 620 -12.45 -5.06 23.58
N GLY A 621 -12.71 -5.61 24.78
CA GLY A 621 -13.73 -4.98 25.63
C GLY A 621 -14.50 -5.68 26.79
N VAL A 622 -14.00 -6.63 27.61
CA VAL A 622 -14.74 -7.10 28.82
C VAL A 622 -14.19 -6.61 30.19
N ALA A 623 -14.97 -5.92 31.03
CA ALA A 623 -14.50 -5.54 32.38
C ALA A 623 -14.29 -6.79 33.28
N GLY A 624 -13.04 -7.04 33.69
CA GLY A 624 -12.54 -8.26 34.35
C GLY A 624 -11.34 -8.91 33.61
N LEU A 625 -11.17 -8.62 32.31
CA LEU A 625 -10.01 -8.94 31.45
C LEU A 625 -9.84 -7.78 30.45
N PRO A 626 -8.72 -7.05 30.42
CA PRO A 626 -8.67 -5.62 30.10
C PRO A 626 -9.37 -5.22 28.79
N GLY A 627 -10.38 -4.37 28.95
CA GLY A 627 -11.07 -3.62 27.90
C GLY A 627 -12.55 -3.47 28.25
N ARG A 628 -13.21 -2.36 27.98
CA ARG A 628 -14.65 -2.29 27.62
C ARG A 628 -15.00 -0.88 27.18
N ARG A 629 -15.65 -0.76 26.01
CA ARG A 629 -16.76 0.15 25.75
C ARG A 629 -17.68 -0.43 24.66
N ARG A 630 -19.00 -0.42 24.94
CA ARG A 630 -20.20 -0.85 24.15
C ARG A 630 -20.23 -0.26 22.72
N GLN A 631 -20.82 -0.86 21.68
CA GLN A 631 -22.16 -1.47 21.52
C GLN A 631 -22.13 -2.70 20.56
N GLN A 632 -22.73 -3.81 20.96
CA GLN A 632 -23.00 -4.96 20.09
C GLN A 632 -24.52 -5.17 20.11
N GLY A 633 -25.19 -4.86 19.01
CA GLY A 633 -26.64 -4.98 18.86
C GLY A 633 -26.98 -5.72 17.57
N LEU A 634 -27.93 -6.64 17.65
CA LEU A 634 -28.38 -7.52 16.56
C LEU A 634 -29.04 -6.76 15.37
N PHE A 635 -29.33 -5.47 15.54
CA PHE A 635 -29.82 -4.53 14.51
C PHE A 635 -29.21 -3.12 14.68
N GLY A 636 -27.88 -2.97 14.52
CA GLY A 636 -27.21 -1.68 14.62
C GLY A 636 -27.31 -0.83 13.33
N THR A 637 -27.88 0.36 13.42
CA THR A 637 -27.88 1.41 12.39
C THR A 637 -26.44 1.88 12.03
N PRO A 638 -26.18 2.29 10.77
CA PRO A 638 -24.85 2.64 10.30
C PRO A 638 -24.46 4.04 10.80
N GLY A 639 -23.79 4.12 11.95
CA GLY A 639 -23.42 5.44 12.50
C GLY A 639 -22.50 5.49 13.71
N GLY A 640 -21.86 4.39 14.13
CA GLY A 640 -21.04 4.37 15.35
C GLY A 640 -19.63 3.81 15.14
N ALA A 641 -18.61 4.65 15.35
CA ALA A 641 -17.20 4.31 15.59
C ALA A 641 -16.39 3.66 14.44
N SER A 642 -16.13 4.42 13.37
CA SER A 642 -15.23 4.04 12.26
C SER A 642 -13.72 4.04 12.64
N GLY A 643 -13.31 3.18 13.56
CA GLY A 643 -11.89 2.96 13.88
C GLY A 643 -11.57 1.69 14.66
N ALA A 644 -12.58 0.91 15.06
CA ALA A 644 -12.40 -0.44 15.54
C ALA A 644 -12.77 -1.40 14.40
N GLU A 645 -11.87 -2.29 14.00
CA GLU A 645 -12.21 -3.36 13.06
C GLU A 645 -13.26 -4.25 13.74
N THR A 646 -14.51 -4.13 13.34
CA THR A 646 -15.61 -4.91 13.90
C THR A 646 -15.70 -6.25 13.19
N LEU A 647 -15.92 -7.32 13.96
CA LEU A 647 -16.24 -8.63 13.41
C LEU A 647 -17.48 -8.53 12.51
N GLU A 648 -17.37 -8.93 11.24
CA GLU A 648 -18.46 -8.91 10.27
C GLU A 648 -19.27 -10.21 10.38
N PHE A 649 -20.61 -10.14 10.50
CA PHE A 649 -21.45 -11.35 10.55
C PHE A 649 -21.30 -12.22 9.28
N GLY A 650 -21.17 -11.58 8.11
CA GLY A 650 -20.89 -12.29 6.87
C GLY A 650 -19.63 -13.14 6.95
N TYR A 651 -18.57 -12.65 7.61
CA TYR A 651 -17.34 -13.41 7.80
C TYR A 651 -17.55 -14.61 8.73
N CYS A 652 -18.32 -14.45 9.82
CA CYS A 652 -18.67 -15.57 10.69
C CYS A 652 -19.43 -16.66 9.94
N PHE A 653 -20.32 -16.28 9.02
CA PHE A 653 -21.06 -17.21 8.18
C PHE A 653 -20.15 -17.94 7.17
N ASP A 654 -19.25 -17.19 6.53
CA ASP A 654 -18.19 -17.69 5.65
C ASP A 654 -17.27 -18.72 6.32
N VAL A 655 -16.85 -18.46 7.57
CA VAL A 655 -16.06 -19.42 8.37
C VAL A 655 -16.89 -20.65 8.74
N SER A 656 -18.16 -20.46 9.09
CA SER A 656 -19.05 -21.57 9.49
C SER A 656 -19.32 -22.54 8.34
N ILE A 657 -19.59 -22.03 7.14
CA ILE A 657 -19.78 -22.84 5.94
C ILE A 657 -18.51 -23.61 5.57
N ARG A 658 -17.33 -22.98 5.67
CA ARG A 658 -16.04 -23.64 5.40
C ARG A 658 -15.72 -24.69 6.48
N ALA A 659 -16.06 -24.43 7.73
CA ALA A 659 -15.89 -25.39 8.84
C ALA A 659 -16.82 -26.61 8.71
N PHE A 660 -17.99 -26.46 8.08
CA PHE A 660 -18.91 -27.57 7.83
C PHE A 660 -18.36 -28.58 6.81
N PHE A 661 -17.49 -28.14 5.88
CA PHE A 661 -17.06 -28.98 4.75
C PHE A 661 -16.25 -30.23 5.16
N PRO A 662 -15.21 -30.17 6.01
CA PRO A 662 -14.48 -31.38 6.40
C PRO A 662 -15.33 -32.41 7.18
N PRO A 663 -16.15 -32.01 8.17
CA PRO A 663 -17.13 -32.93 8.78
C PRO A 663 -18.13 -33.51 7.79
N TYR A 664 -18.56 -32.74 6.80
CA TYR A 664 -19.39 -33.27 5.71
C TYR A 664 -18.68 -34.42 4.97
N VAL A 665 -17.42 -34.22 4.54
CA VAL A 665 -16.65 -35.27 3.86
C VAL A 665 -16.48 -36.49 4.76
N LEU A 666 -16.13 -36.31 6.03
CA LEU A 666 -15.89 -37.42 6.95
C LEU A 666 -17.18 -38.17 7.33
N LEU A 667 -18.24 -37.45 7.73
CA LEU A 667 -19.44 -38.05 8.31
C LEU A 667 -20.52 -38.39 7.28
N TYR A 668 -20.55 -37.76 6.11
CA TYR A 668 -21.58 -38.02 5.09
C TYR A 668 -21.06 -38.85 3.92
N ILE A 669 -19.77 -38.73 3.57
CA ILE A 669 -19.18 -39.48 2.44
C ILE A 669 -18.35 -40.65 2.96
N VAL A 670 -17.30 -40.39 3.75
CA VAL A 670 -16.39 -41.43 4.23
C VAL A 670 -17.13 -42.40 5.15
N GLN A 671 -17.98 -41.91 6.06
CA GLN A 671 -18.83 -42.78 6.88
C GLN A 671 -19.70 -43.69 6.01
N TYR A 672 -20.38 -43.14 4.98
CA TYR A 672 -21.23 -43.92 4.08
C TYR A 672 -20.46 -45.06 3.41
N ILE A 673 -19.25 -44.78 2.91
CA ILE A 673 -18.36 -45.78 2.30
C ILE A 673 -17.91 -46.82 3.33
N LEU A 674 -17.65 -46.39 4.57
CA LEU A 674 -17.20 -47.27 5.65
C LEU A 674 -18.33 -48.02 6.36
N MET A 675 -19.61 -47.70 6.09
CA MET A 675 -20.79 -48.34 6.73
C MET A 675 -20.70 -49.88 6.79
N PRO A 676 -20.29 -50.59 5.72
CA PRO A 676 -20.16 -52.05 5.78
C PRO A 676 -19.15 -52.54 6.82
N ALA A 677 -18.14 -51.75 7.15
CA ALA A 677 -17.11 -52.09 8.13
C ALA A 677 -17.42 -51.56 9.54
N ILE A 678 -18.14 -50.44 9.67
CA ILE A 678 -18.37 -49.75 10.96
C ILE A 678 -19.74 -50.02 11.59
N ASN A 679 -20.67 -50.66 10.87
CA ASN A 679 -22.03 -50.98 11.35
C ASN A 679 -22.09 -52.29 12.18
N HIS A 680 -20.95 -52.86 12.58
CA HIS A 680 -20.92 -54.04 13.44
C HIS A 680 -20.94 -53.67 14.93
N SER A 681 -21.52 -54.52 15.78
CA SER A 681 -21.53 -54.35 17.24
C SER A 681 -20.18 -54.64 17.93
N ASN A 682 -19.12 -54.85 17.15
CA ASN A 682 -17.81 -55.21 17.67
C ASN A 682 -17.08 -53.99 18.25
N ARG A 683 -16.31 -54.17 19.33
CA ARG A 683 -15.54 -53.08 19.96
C ARG A 683 -14.61 -52.34 19.00
N VAL A 684 -14.04 -53.06 18.03
CA VAL A 684 -13.17 -52.48 16.98
C VAL A 684 -13.96 -51.55 16.04
N SER A 685 -15.16 -51.98 15.65
CA SER A 685 -16.08 -51.20 14.82
C SER A 685 -16.49 -49.91 15.51
N ILE A 686 -16.84 -50.00 16.81
CA ILE A 686 -17.20 -48.85 17.65
C ILE A 686 -16.01 -47.88 17.80
N PHE A 687 -14.79 -48.39 17.98
CA PHE A 687 -13.58 -47.57 18.07
C PHE A 687 -13.37 -46.76 16.79
N PHE A 688 -13.41 -47.39 15.61
CA PHE A 688 -13.22 -46.70 14.33
C PHE A 688 -14.37 -45.74 14.00
N ALA A 689 -15.61 -46.12 14.31
CA ALA A 689 -16.77 -45.24 14.17
C ALA A 689 -16.60 -43.98 15.03
N ASN A 690 -16.30 -44.14 16.32
CA ASN A 690 -16.09 -43.01 17.22
C ASN A 690 -14.86 -42.18 16.82
N LEU A 691 -13.79 -42.81 16.32
CA LEU A 691 -12.59 -42.11 15.83
C LEU A 691 -12.90 -41.19 14.65
N LEU A 692 -13.83 -41.58 13.77
CA LEU A 692 -14.28 -40.74 12.66
C LEU A 692 -14.98 -39.46 13.16
N TYR A 693 -15.80 -39.57 14.22
CA TYR A 693 -16.44 -38.42 14.87
C TYR A 693 -15.42 -37.53 15.60
N LEU A 694 -14.42 -38.11 16.25
CA LEU A 694 -13.30 -37.37 16.83
C LEU A 694 -12.55 -36.58 15.75
N ALA A 695 -12.19 -37.23 14.64
CA ALA A 695 -11.50 -36.60 13.53
C ALA A 695 -12.33 -35.43 12.95
N ALA A 696 -13.64 -35.62 12.76
CA ALA A 696 -14.54 -34.56 12.30
C ALA A 696 -14.60 -33.38 13.28
N GLY A 697 -14.73 -33.65 14.60
CA GLY A 697 -14.77 -32.62 15.63
C GLY A 697 -13.46 -31.82 15.75
N ILE A 698 -12.30 -32.50 15.64
CA ILE A 698 -10.98 -31.86 15.62
C ILE A 698 -10.87 -30.96 14.38
N TYR A 699 -11.19 -31.49 13.19
CA TYR A 699 -11.05 -30.74 11.95
C TYR A 699 -11.97 -29.51 11.93
N TRP A 700 -13.22 -29.66 12.37
CA TRP A 700 -14.16 -28.54 12.52
C TRP A 700 -13.60 -27.44 13.43
N SER A 701 -13.06 -27.81 14.59
CA SER A 701 -12.48 -26.88 15.56
C SER A 701 -11.23 -26.17 15.01
N LEU A 702 -10.40 -26.89 14.25
CA LEU A 702 -9.22 -26.33 13.59
C LEU A 702 -9.59 -25.30 12.51
N ILE A 703 -10.60 -25.57 11.67
CA ILE A 703 -11.03 -24.61 10.64
C ILE A 703 -11.62 -23.34 11.26
N ILE A 704 -12.41 -23.48 12.32
CA ILE A 704 -12.91 -22.33 13.10
C ILE A 704 -11.74 -21.52 13.66
N PHE A 705 -10.77 -22.17 14.32
CA PHE A 705 -9.59 -21.49 14.84
C PHE A 705 -8.81 -20.77 13.74
N LEU A 706 -8.48 -21.44 12.64
CA LEU A 706 -7.74 -20.85 11.52
C LEU A 706 -8.50 -19.64 10.93
N GLY A 707 -9.82 -19.73 10.81
CA GLY A 707 -10.64 -18.63 10.30
C GLY A 707 -10.62 -17.40 11.19
N TYR A 708 -10.77 -17.54 12.50
CA TYR A 708 -10.73 -16.39 13.39
C TYR A 708 -9.31 -15.92 13.73
N ASN A 709 -8.29 -16.77 13.58
CA ASN A 709 -6.89 -16.40 13.81
C ASN A 709 -6.33 -15.41 12.78
N GLU A 710 -6.90 -15.37 11.58
CA GLU A 710 -6.51 -14.40 10.54
C GLU A 710 -6.95 -12.96 10.88
N LEU A 711 -7.88 -12.78 11.82
CA LEU A 711 -8.34 -11.47 12.27
C LEU A 711 -7.38 -10.92 13.32
N HIS A 712 -6.48 -10.04 12.90
CA HIS A 712 -5.43 -9.46 13.74
C HIS A 712 -5.93 -8.67 14.97
N PHE A 713 -7.22 -8.29 14.99
CA PHE A 713 -7.85 -7.58 16.09
C PHE A 713 -8.45 -8.50 17.17
N LEU A 714 -8.50 -9.81 16.95
CA LEU A 714 -8.92 -10.78 17.96
C LEU A 714 -7.69 -11.23 18.77
N HIS A 715 -7.79 -11.20 20.09
CA HIS A 715 -6.74 -11.68 20.98
C HIS A 715 -7.11 -13.06 21.55
N HIS A 716 -6.10 -13.87 21.90
CA HIS A 716 -6.29 -15.19 22.52
C HIS A 716 -7.16 -16.16 21.71
N THR A 717 -7.05 -16.13 20.38
CA THR A 717 -7.75 -17.04 19.45
C THR A 717 -7.49 -18.53 19.73
N GLN A 718 -6.41 -18.85 20.45
CA GLN A 718 -6.09 -20.19 20.94
C GLN A 718 -7.21 -20.83 21.77
N LEU A 719 -8.06 -20.03 22.43
CA LEU A 719 -9.23 -20.53 23.18
C LEU A 719 -10.26 -21.22 22.26
N LEU A 720 -10.26 -20.93 20.96
CA LEU A 720 -11.11 -21.62 19.99
C LEU A 720 -10.70 -23.07 19.73
N LEU A 721 -9.52 -23.51 20.21
CA LEU A 721 -9.12 -24.92 20.19
C LEU A 721 -9.68 -25.73 21.37
N VAL A 722 -10.21 -25.09 22.43
CA VAL A 722 -10.73 -25.79 23.62
C VAL A 722 -11.74 -26.91 23.30
N PRO A 723 -12.67 -26.75 22.33
CA PRO A 723 -13.59 -27.83 21.94
C PRO A 723 -12.90 -29.14 21.51
N ILE A 724 -11.63 -29.11 21.06
CA ILE A 724 -10.86 -30.32 20.73
C ILE A 724 -10.74 -31.23 21.96
N ILE A 725 -10.52 -30.66 23.14
CA ILE A 725 -10.43 -31.42 24.39
C ILE A 725 -11.77 -32.07 24.70
N ALA A 726 -12.89 -31.35 24.51
CA ALA A 726 -14.23 -31.90 24.70
C ALA A 726 -14.51 -33.06 23.73
N TRP A 727 -14.14 -32.93 22.46
CA TRP A 727 -14.26 -34.02 21.48
C TRP A 727 -13.43 -35.24 21.86
N PHE A 728 -12.22 -35.05 22.36
CA PHE A 728 -11.37 -36.14 22.84
C PHE A 728 -11.98 -36.85 24.05
N VAL A 729 -12.52 -36.10 25.01
CA VAL A 729 -13.21 -36.67 26.17
C VAL A 729 -14.46 -37.44 25.76
N ILE A 730 -15.30 -36.88 24.88
CA ILE A 730 -16.49 -37.55 24.33
C ILE A 730 -16.09 -38.86 23.65
N TRP A 731 -15.08 -38.82 22.79
CA TRP A 731 -14.55 -40.01 22.12
C TRP A 731 -14.08 -41.07 23.11
N LEU A 732 -13.29 -40.68 24.11
CA LEU A 732 -12.74 -41.60 25.11
C LEU A 732 -13.87 -42.25 25.92
N VAL A 733 -14.80 -41.46 26.44
CA VAL A 733 -15.93 -41.96 27.24
C VAL A 733 -16.85 -42.85 26.43
N CYS A 734 -17.26 -42.43 25.23
CA CYS A 734 -18.12 -43.24 24.37
C CYS A 734 -17.46 -44.56 23.96
N THR A 735 -16.15 -44.55 23.72
CA THR A 735 -15.38 -45.77 23.39
C THR A 735 -15.26 -46.72 24.58
N ILE A 736 -15.02 -46.20 25.79
CA ILE A 736 -14.92 -47.02 27.02
C ILE A 736 -16.28 -47.63 27.39
N VAL A 737 -17.35 -46.83 27.32
CA VAL A 737 -18.72 -47.28 27.66
C VAL A 737 -19.32 -48.15 26.55
N GLY A 738 -18.74 -48.15 25.34
CA GLY A 738 -19.25 -48.91 24.20
C GLY A 738 -20.43 -48.25 23.49
N ILE A 739 -20.58 -46.93 23.62
CA ILE A 739 -21.60 -46.15 22.91
C ILE A 739 -21.07 -45.86 21.49
N ASN A 740 -21.80 -46.31 20.47
CA ASN A 740 -21.49 -46.01 19.08
C ASN A 740 -22.11 -44.67 18.66
N LEU A 741 -21.27 -43.66 18.40
CA LEU A 741 -21.69 -42.33 17.97
C LEU A 741 -22.31 -42.33 16.56
N GLU A 742 -21.93 -43.28 15.70
CA GLU A 742 -22.47 -43.39 14.35
C GLU A 742 -23.98 -43.64 14.37
N MET A 743 -24.49 -44.49 15.26
CA MET A 743 -25.94 -44.73 15.41
C MET A 743 -26.71 -43.47 15.78
N TRP A 744 -26.11 -42.57 16.56
CA TRP A 744 -26.73 -41.30 16.93
C TRP A 744 -26.65 -40.30 15.77
N GLY A 745 -25.52 -40.27 15.07
CA GLY A 745 -25.34 -39.41 13.89
C GLY A 745 -26.24 -39.81 12.72
N THR A 746 -26.42 -41.10 12.44
CA THR A 746 -27.36 -41.57 11.41
C THR A 746 -28.81 -41.28 11.80
N LYS A 747 -29.20 -41.47 13.06
CA LYS A 747 -30.52 -41.01 13.54
C LYS A 747 -30.73 -39.51 13.35
N TRP A 748 -29.68 -38.71 13.56
CA TRP A 748 -29.72 -37.28 13.30
C TRP A 748 -29.79 -36.96 11.80
N MET A 749 -29.10 -37.71 10.94
CA MET A 749 -29.21 -37.57 9.49
C MET A 749 -30.65 -37.73 8.98
N PHE A 750 -31.39 -38.68 9.55
CA PHE A 750 -32.79 -38.96 9.19
C PHE A 750 -33.82 -38.25 10.09
N LEU A 751 -33.43 -37.22 10.84
CA LEU A 751 -34.32 -36.55 11.80
C LEU A 751 -35.59 -36.03 11.12
N GLY A 752 -36.75 -36.54 11.56
CA GLY A 752 -38.05 -36.16 11.00
C GLY A 752 -38.44 -36.86 9.69
N VAL A 753 -37.57 -37.71 9.13
CA VAL A 753 -37.91 -38.65 8.05
C VAL A 753 -38.24 -39.99 8.71
N LYS A 754 -39.53 -40.25 8.97
CA LYS A 754 -39.96 -41.61 9.36
C LYS A 754 -39.81 -42.51 8.12
N GLY A 755 -39.08 -43.61 8.28
CA GLY A 755 -38.92 -44.65 7.25
C GLY A 755 -40.11 -45.59 7.15
#